data_AF-A0AAU3USH4-F1
#
_entry.id   AF-A0AAU3USH4-F1
#
_cell.length_a   1.000
_cell.length_b   1.000
_cell.length_c   1.000
_cell.angle_alpha   90.00
_cell.angle_beta   90.00
_cell.angle_gamma   90.00
#
_symmetry.space_group_name_H-M   'P 1'
#
loop_
_entity.id
_entity.type
_entity.pdbx_description
1 polymer ?
#
loop_
_entity_poly.entity_id
_entity_poly.type
_entity_poly.pdbx_seq_one_letter_code
_entity_poly.pdbx_strand_id
1 'polypeptide(L)'
;MTGPPFETSAAMPRPLHRLRALRRAGVAEHLGAVRNLLWGLTDPFELESAGKLLTADSTLAAWRGSGIMPETSVLLYGNSTLTSVPPLVFAHLLRQGVLPQVTAAGFDAWRHDALTGRWPCSPAVVVLVLDDHVVFDMACADSDVEAIARSCAQLPGELEEWIARAREQLRAQVIVTTVPMSPRRRDVVIDYRGKARLDAAWSLMNAAILRLGEQTGVVALAYEAVSGHSGIVFESHRIRHIAGVTFAMPYLARLADELARIFVAQLGLARKCLVLDLDGTLWDGTIAEDDIDGIRVGGVYPGSGHAELQRAAAALAAQGVLLAVASKNDHDVAMAAFERHPEMLLRPPDLLAHRIDFAPKHANLRAIAAELGIHTDALVFFDDSPVERGLMRAAAPEVTVVEPTGDPADHAAVLLAAGHFNVLARTTEDSARPAMMRADRQRFPERPDNLDDYLRGLDQRLELHCAGPMHRIRVAQLFGKTNQFNLTGQRYTVVEMAEPAAHAASFFVCGRLSDRFGDSGIVIAVALRDHGDEWSIENLVLSCRAFGRGVESALLAVLARAAARTDRAAVTASFVPTGRNSMCADLLGRNGFEQIAPDPRPGATRWRRPADNDASGPAHLTVAGAEEVLDVLVRDARRPDRGIARR
;
A
#
# COMPACT_ATOMS: atom_id res chain seq x y z
N MET A 1 -30.37 -18.55 55.65
CA MET A 1 -29.35 -17.58 55.21
C MET A 1 -28.97 -17.91 53.78
N THR A 2 -29.72 -17.33 52.84
CA THR A 2 -29.44 -17.37 51.41
C THR A 2 -28.46 -16.24 51.10
N GLY A 3 -27.22 -16.57 50.75
CA GLY A 3 -26.27 -15.60 50.21
C GLY A 3 -26.73 -15.11 48.82
N PRO A 4 -26.41 -13.88 48.43
CA PRO A 4 -26.86 -13.33 47.16
C PRO A 4 -26.18 -14.05 45.99
N PRO A 5 -26.88 -14.22 44.84
CA PRO A 5 -26.27 -14.74 43.65
C PRO A 5 -25.25 -13.74 43.11
N PHE A 6 -24.09 -14.25 42.68
CA PHE A 6 -23.12 -13.50 41.91
C PHE A 6 -23.83 -12.82 40.73
N GLU A 7 -23.72 -11.49 40.65
CA GLU A 7 -24.08 -10.73 39.47
C GLU A 7 -23.33 -11.31 38.26
N THR A 8 -24.09 -11.89 37.34
CA THR A 8 -23.61 -12.26 36.03
C THR A 8 -23.09 -11.00 35.34
N SER A 9 -21.78 -10.96 35.09
CA SER A 9 -21.11 -10.04 34.18
C SER A 9 -22.02 -9.68 33.01
N ALA A 10 -22.47 -8.43 32.94
CA ALA A 10 -23.29 -7.92 31.85
C ALA A 10 -22.61 -8.31 30.52
N ALA A 11 -23.26 -9.19 29.76
CA ALA A 11 -22.72 -9.67 28.49
C ALA A 11 -22.42 -8.45 27.61
N MET A 12 -21.13 -8.25 27.31
CA MET A 12 -20.69 -7.18 26.40
C MET A 12 -21.55 -7.25 25.13
N PRO A 13 -22.20 -6.16 24.70
CA PRO A 13 -23.13 -6.22 23.59
C PRO A 13 -22.41 -6.70 22.33
N ARG A 14 -23.05 -7.62 21.60
CA ARG A 14 -22.51 -8.23 20.37
C ARG A 14 -21.92 -7.17 19.44
N PRO A 15 -20.78 -7.42 18.77
CA PRO A 15 -20.06 -6.42 17.98
C PRO A 15 -20.95 -5.60 17.02
N LEU A 16 -21.84 -6.25 16.26
CA LEU A 16 -22.78 -5.58 15.35
C LEU A 16 -23.76 -4.62 16.05
N HIS A 17 -24.16 -4.89 17.29
CA HIS A 17 -25.01 -3.98 18.06
C HIS A 17 -24.26 -2.69 18.42
N ARG A 18 -22.98 -2.82 18.80
CA ARG A 18 -22.09 -1.67 19.02
C ARG A 18 -21.89 -0.87 17.74
N LEU A 19 -21.66 -1.52 16.60
CA LEU A 19 -21.55 -0.84 15.31
C LEU A 19 -22.80 -0.01 14.97
N ARG A 20 -24.00 -0.58 15.19
CA ARG A 20 -25.26 0.15 14.98
C ARG A 20 -25.44 1.33 15.93
N ALA A 21 -24.89 1.26 17.14
CA ALA A 21 -24.90 2.39 18.07
C ALA A 21 -23.94 3.49 17.60
N LEU A 22 -22.71 3.13 17.22
CA LEU A 22 -21.71 4.07 16.68
C LEU A 22 -22.22 4.75 15.40
N ARG A 23 -22.87 4.00 14.50
CA ARG A 23 -23.48 4.55 13.29
C ARG A 23 -24.55 5.60 13.61
N ARG A 24 -25.42 5.32 14.58
CA ARG A 24 -26.46 6.26 15.03
C ARG A 24 -25.89 7.52 15.69
N ALA A 25 -24.75 7.39 16.36
CA ALA A 25 -24.02 8.52 16.94
C ALA A 25 -23.22 9.34 15.91
N GLY A 26 -23.08 8.83 14.68
CA GLY A 26 -22.28 9.45 13.61
C GLY A 26 -20.94 8.74 13.44
N VAL A 27 -20.77 8.05 12.31
CA VAL A 27 -19.52 7.29 12.02
C VAL A 27 -18.31 8.21 11.98
N ALA A 28 -18.49 9.42 11.43
CA ALA A 28 -17.42 10.41 11.26
C ALA A 28 -16.69 10.75 12.58
N GLU A 29 -17.44 10.96 13.66
CA GLU A 29 -16.90 11.35 14.97
C GLU A 29 -16.28 10.17 15.73
N HIS A 30 -16.60 8.94 15.31
CA HIS A 30 -16.21 7.71 15.99
C HIS A 30 -15.40 6.76 15.10
N LEU A 31 -14.74 7.27 14.07
CA LEU A 31 -14.04 6.46 13.07
C LEU A 31 -13.02 5.51 13.71
N GLY A 32 -12.25 5.97 14.70
CA GLY A 32 -11.29 5.12 15.42
C GLY A 32 -11.95 3.92 16.12
N ALA A 33 -13.09 4.15 16.79
CA ALA A 33 -13.85 3.10 17.45
C ALA A 33 -14.48 2.12 16.44
N VAL A 34 -15.00 2.63 15.32
CA VAL A 34 -15.54 1.81 14.23
C VAL A 34 -14.45 0.93 13.63
N ARG A 35 -13.28 1.49 13.32
CA ARG A 35 -12.13 0.74 12.78
C ARG A 35 -11.67 -0.34 13.75
N ASN A 36 -11.52 -0.01 15.03
CA ASN A 36 -11.14 -0.98 16.06
C ASN A 36 -12.15 -2.12 16.18
N LEU A 37 -13.45 -1.81 16.08
CA LEU A 37 -14.48 -2.83 16.07
C LEU A 37 -14.36 -3.75 14.84
N LEU A 38 -14.14 -3.20 13.64
CA LEU A 38 -13.94 -3.96 12.41
C LEU A 38 -12.69 -4.86 12.46
N TRP A 39 -11.62 -4.43 13.14
CA TRP A 39 -10.43 -5.26 13.39
C TRP A 39 -10.76 -6.50 14.23
N GLY A 40 -11.70 -6.39 15.17
CA GLY A 40 -12.14 -7.49 16.03
C GLY A 40 -13.18 -8.43 15.42
N LEU A 41 -13.71 -8.13 14.22
CA LEU A 41 -14.65 -9.03 13.53
C LEU A 41 -13.87 -10.07 12.72
N THR A 42 -14.01 -11.33 13.10
CA THR A 42 -13.37 -12.47 12.40
C THR A 42 -14.38 -13.35 11.66
N ASP A 43 -15.66 -13.27 12.01
CA ASP A 43 -16.73 -14.02 11.31
C ASP A 43 -17.06 -13.36 9.95
N PRO A 44 -17.00 -14.11 8.84
CA PRO A 44 -17.30 -13.57 7.51
C PRO A 44 -18.70 -12.96 7.35
N PHE A 45 -19.73 -13.53 8.01
CA PHE A 45 -21.11 -13.04 7.88
C PHE A 45 -21.32 -11.77 8.70
N GLU A 46 -20.68 -11.66 9.88
CA GLU A 46 -20.67 -10.42 10.65
C GLU A 46 -19.93 -9.30 9.91
N LEU A 47 -18.79 -9.61 9.27
CA LEU A 47 -18.05 -8.66 8.43
C LEU A 47 -18.88 -8.17 7.24
N GLU A 48 -19.54 -9.06 6.52
CA GLU A 48 -20.43 -8.70 5.41
C GLU A 48 -21.58 -7.79 5.91
N SER A 49 -22.17 -8.13 7.05
CA SER A 49 -23.24 -7.34 7.67
C SER A 49 -22.76 -5.95 8.11
N ALA A 50 -21.55 -5.85 8.66
CA ALA A 50 -20.92 -4.60 9.03
C ALA A 50 -20.68 -3.72 7.78
N GLY A 51 -20.15 -4.31 6.71
CA GLY A 51 -19.99 -3.66 5.42
C GLY A 51 -21.29 -3.08 4.89
N LYS A 52 -22.36 -3.88 4.82
CA LYS A 52 -23.70 -3.43 4.38
C LYS A 52 -24.22 -2.25 5.20
N LEU A 53 -24.03 -2.28 6.52
CA LEU A 53 -24.45 -1.19 7.41
C LEU A 53 -23.69 0.11 7.14
N LEU A 54 -22.40 0.03 6.85
CA LEU A 54 -21.52 1.19 6.67
C LEU A 54 -21.58 1.77 5.25
N THR A 55 -21.79 0.95 4.22
CA THR A 55 -22.01 1.43 2.85
C THR A 55 -23.23 2.35 2.75
N ALA A 56 -24.25 2.11 3.58
CA ALA A 56 -25.47 2.91 3.64
C ALA A 56 -25.35 4.17 4.53
N ASP A 57 -24.16 4.50 5.03
CA ASP A 57 -23.96 5.64 5.92
C ASP A 57 -23.74 6.95 5.15
N SER A 58 -24.59 7.95 5.42
CA SER A 58 -24.55 9.24 4.73
C SER A 58 -23.36 10.12 5.16
N THR A 59 -22.80 9.92 6.36
CA THR A 59 -21.65 10.71 6.84
C THR A 59 -20.37 10.30 6.10
N LEU A 60 -20.19 9.00 5.86
CA LEU A 60 -19.09 8.50 5.02
C LEU A 60 -19.25 8.96 3.57
N ALA A 61 -20.48 9.04 3.05
CA ALA A 61 -20.72 9.60 1.73
C ALA A 61 -20.32 11.08 1.62
N ALA A 62 -20.54 11.87 2.68
CA ALA A 62 -20.16 13.28 2.74
C ALA A 62 -18.65 13.51 2.79
N TRP A 63 -17.86 12.51 3.19
CA TRP A 63 -16.39 12.59 3.19
C TRP A 63 -15.79 12.46 1.79
N ARG A 64 -16.56 12.03 0.79
CA ARG A 64 -16.08 11.94 -0.58
C ARG A 64 -15.68 13.31 -1.12
N GLY A 65 -14.48 13.40 -1.69
CA GLY A 65 -13.87 14.63 -2.18
C GLY A 65 -13.37 15.58 -1.08
N SER A 66 -13.52 15.25 0.20
CA SER A 66 -13.10 16.12 1.31
C SER A 66 -11.60 16.07 1.60
N GLY A 67 -10.91 15.01 1.15
CA GLY A 67 -9.50 14.77 1.45
C GLY A 67 -9.22 14.25 2.87
N ILE A 68 -10.26 14.01 3.69
CA ILE A 68 -10.14 13.49 5.06
C ILE A 68 -9.50 12.09 5.07
N MET A 69 -9.83 11.25 4.08
CA MET A 69 -9.37 9.88 3.98
C MET A 69 -9.01 9.56 2.52
N PRO A 70 -7.97 8.73 2.26
CA PRO A 70 -7.70 8.25 0.92
C PRO A 70 -8.92 7.51 0.35
N GLU A 71 -9.25 7.78 -0.91
CA GLU A 71 -10.41 7.19 -1.59
C GLU A 71 -9.95 6.23 -2.69
N THR A 72 -10.78 5.21 -2.97
CA THR A 72 -10.57 4.34 -4.14
C THR A 72 -11.91 3.90 -4.72
N SER A 73 -11.98 3.80 -6.05
CA SER A 73 -13.14 3.30 -6.77
C SER A 73 -12.84 1.95 -7.42
N VAL A 74 -13.75 1.00 -7.24
CA VAL A 74 -13.58 -0.41 -7.64
C VAL A 74 -14.74 -0.82 -8.52
N LEU A 75 -14.45 -1.40 -9.69
CA LEU A 75 -15.42 -2.07 -10.55
C LEU A 75 -15.19 -3.58 -10.49
N LEU A 76 -16.20 -4.31 -10.01
CA LEU A 76 -16.13 -5.77 -9.84
C LEU A 76 -16.92 -6.48 -10.95
N TYR A 77 -16.22 -7.35 -11.67
CA TYR A 77 -16.76 -8.29 -12.63
C TYR A 77 -16.64 -9.72 -12.13
N GLY A 78 -17.58 -10.56 -12.57
CA GLY A 78 -17.44 -12.01 -12.51
C GLY A 78 -18.48 -12.71 -13.37
N ASN A 79 -18.25 -14.00 -13.60
CA ASN A 79 -19.19 -14.90 -14.28
C ASN A 79 -20.12 -15.62 -13.28
N SER A 80 -20.09 -15.24 -12.01
CA SER A 80 -20.93 -15.78 -10.94
C SER A 80 -21.47 -14.68 -10.01
N THR A 81 -22.38 -15.04 -9.12
CA THR A 81 -22.97 -14.09 -8.16
C THR A 81 -21.94 -13.68 -7.10
N LEU A 82 -21.53 -12.41 -7.10
CA LEU A 82 -20.53 -11.83 -6.19
C LEU A 82 -21.12 -10.80 -5.22
N THR A 83 -22.41 -10.87 -4.89
CA THR A 83 -23.12 -9.86 -4.10
C THR A 83 -22.55 -9.61 -2.70
N SER A 84 -21.86 -10.60 -2.12
CA SER A 84 -21.19 -10.44 -0.82
C SER A 84 -19.83 -9.73 -0.91
N VAL A 85 -19.18 -9.70 -2.07
CA VAL A 85 -17.85 -9.12 -2.21
C VAL A 85 -17.84 -7.61 -1.98
N PRO A 86 -18.74 -6.79 -2.56
CA PRO A 86 -18.75 -5.35 -2.33
C PRO A 86 -18.80 -4.92 -0.85
N PRO A 87 -19.73 -5.42 0.00
CA PRO A 87 -19.73 -5.04 1.41
C PRO A 87 -18.51 -5.58 2.17
N LEU A 88 -17.98 -6.75 1.82
CA LEU A 88 -16.75 -7.26 2.44
C LEU A 88 -15.55 -6.36 2.12
N VAL A 89 -15.33 -6.04 0.85
CA VAL A 89 -14.28 -5.10 0.40
C VAL A 89 -14.44 -3.75 1.10
N PHE A 90 -15.68 -3.27 1.25
CA PHE A 90 -15.97 -2.04 1.96
C PHE A 90 -15.47 -2.08 3.41
N ALA A 91 -15.82 -3.13 4.15
CA ALA A 91 -15.41 -3.30 5.54
C ALA A 91 -13.88 -3.42 5.71
N HIS A 92 -13.21 -4.21 4.85
CA HIS A 92 -11.76 -4.37 4.90
C HIS A 92 -11.01 -3.08 4.58
N LEU A 93 -11.43 -2.31 3.58
CA LEU A 93 -10.80 -1.03 3.25
C LEU A 93 -11.02 0.03 4.32
N LEU A 94 -12.24 0.13 4.86
CA LEU A 94 -12.53 1.08 5.94
C LEU A 94 -11.73 0.76 7.21
N ARG A 95 -11.56 -0.53 7.54
CA ARG A 95 -10.66 -1.01 8.60
C ARG A 95 -9.23 -0.47 8.43
N GLN A 96 -8.75 -0.39 7.19
CA GLN A 96 -7.43 0.15 6.84
C GLN A 96 -7.38 1.70 6.77
N GLY A 97 -8.51 2.39 6.94
CA GLY A 97 -8.58 3.84 6.81
C GLY A 97 -8.58 4.31 5.36
N VAL A 98 -9.26 3.57 4.48
CA VAL A 98 -9.51 3.93 3.07
C VAL A 98 -11.02 3.99 2.86
N LEU A 99 -11.49 4.98 2.11
CA LEU A 99 -12.90 5.12 1.75
C LEU A 99 -13.17 4.51 0.37
N PRO A 100 -13.91 3.39 0.28
CA PRO A 100 -14.16 2.75 -0.99
C PRO A 100 -15.48 3.16 -1.64
N GLN A 101 -15.46 3.18 -2.97
CA GLN A 101 -16.64 3.17 -3.82
C GLN A 101 -16.63 1.89 -4.65
N VAL A 102 -17.43 0.91 -4.26
CA VAL A 102 -17.48 -0.39 -4.94
C VAL A 102 -18.73 -0.47 -5.82
N THR A 103 -18.53 -0.72 -7.11
CA THR A 103 -19.56 -0.96 -8.11
C THR A 103 -19.44 -2.39 -8.61
N ALA A 104 -20.50 -3.18 -8.50
CA ALA A 104 -20.58 -4.49 -9.16
C ALA A 104 -21.19 -4.34 -10.55
N ALA A 105 -20.57 -4.94 -11.56
CA ALA A 105 -21.10 -5.00 -12.91
C ALA A 105 -22.29 -5.98 -13.02
N GLY A 106 -22.94 -5.99 -14.18
CA GLY A 106 -23.95 -7.00 -14.49
C GLY A 106 -23.38 -8.42 -14.48
N PHE A 107 -24.25 -9.41 -14.21
CA PHE A 107 -23.88 -10.82 -14.23
C PHE A 107 -23.26 -11.21 -15.59
N ASP A 108 -22.05 -11.80 -15.56
CA ASP A 108 -21.28 -12.22 -16.72
C ASP A 108 -21.11 -11.15 -17.82
N ALA A 109 -21.15 -9.86 -17.43
CA ALA A 109 -21.08 -8.75 -18.37
C ALA A 109 -19.64 -8.44 -18.87
N TRP A 110 -18.62 -9.09 -18.30
CA TRP A 110 -17.21 -8.74 -18.54
C TRP A 110 -16.81 -8.82 -20.01
N ARG A 111 -17.26 -9.85 -20.74
CA ARG A 111 -17.06 -9.96 -22.20
C ARG A 111 -17.81 -8.87 -22.95
N HIS A 112 -19.07 -8.66 -22.62
CA HIS A 112 -19.95 -7.71 -23.31
C HIS A 112 -19.46 -6.27 -23.18
N ASP A 113 -19.14 -5.83 -21.97
CA ASP A 113 -18.72 -4.45 -21.68
C ASP A 113 -17.39 -4.13 -22.36
N ALA A 114 -16.44 -5.08 -22.35
CA ALA A 114 -15.16 -4.91 -23.04
C ALA A 114 -15.30 -4.92 -24.57
N LEU A 115 -16.19 -5.73 -25.13
CA LEU A 115 -16.45 -5.75 -26.58
C LEU A 115 -17.14 -4.46 -27.06
N THR A 116 -18.07 -3.93 -26.26
CA THR A 116 -18.82 -2.72 -26.62
C THR A 116 -18.12 -1.43 -26.21
N GLY A 117 -17.11 -1.52 -25.35
CA GLY A 117 -16.44 -0.37 -24.72
C GLY A 117 -17.35 0.41 -23.76
N ARG A 118 -18.45 -0.18 -23.30
CA ARG A 118 -19.43 0.47 -22.43
C ARG A 118 -19.26 -0.04 -21.00
N TRP A 119 -18.47 0.68 -20.23
CA TRP A 119 -18.20 0.35 -18.84
C TRP A 119 -19.19 1.04 -17.87
N PRO A 120 -19.59 0.39 -16.76
CA PRO A 120 -20.55 0.96 -15.80
C PRO A 120 -20.08 2.24 -15.10
N CYS A 121 -18.78 2.41 -14.93
CA CYS A 121 -18.17 3.56 -14.27
C CYS A 121 -16.70 3.72 -14.71
N SER A 122 -16.04 4.80 -14.25
CA SER A 122 -14.58 4.98 -14.35
C SER A 122 -13.92 4.66 -12.99
N PRO A 123 -13.48 3.42 -12.76
CA PRO A 123 -12.86 3.01 -11.51
C PRO A 123 -11.35 3.27 -11.49
N ALA A 124 -10.77 3.38 -10.30
CA ALA A 124 -9.32 3.32 -10.11
C ALA A 124 -8.79 1.88 -10.27
N VAL A 125 -9.62 0.88 -9.92
CA VAL A 125 -9.28 -0.54 -10.04
C VAL A 125 -10.44 -1.36 -10.58
N VAL A 126 -10.15 -2.26 -11.51
CA VAL A 126 -11.08 -3.25 -12.04
C VAL A 126 -10.69 -4.62 -11.53
N VAL A 127 -11.64 -5.39 -11.02
CA VAL A 127 -11.42 -6.75 -10.51
C VAL A 127 -12.26 -7.72 -11.33
N LEU A 128 -11.66 -8.79 -11.84
CA LEU A 128 -12.34 -9.88 -12.54
C LEU A 128 -12.15 -11.19 -11.78
N VAL A 129 -13.26 -11.75 -11.29
CA VAL A 129 -13.29 -13.01 -10.54
C VAL A 129 -14.05 -14.06 -11.35
N LEU A 130 -13.37 -15.15 -11.72
CA LEU A 130 -13.92 -16.18 -12.58
C LEU A 130 -14.02 -17.53 -11.85
N ASP A 131 -15.07 -18.29 -12.16
CA ASP A 131 -15.24 -19.69 -11.76
C ASP A 131 -15.10 -20.67 -12.94
N ASP A 132 -15.17 -21.97 -12.67
CA ASP A 132 -14.97 -23.02 -13.67
C ASP A 132 -15.94 -22.97 -14.86
N HIS A 133 -17.13 -22.36 -14.73
CA HIS A 133 -18.08 -22.23 -15.83
C HIS A 133 -17.49 -21.52 -17.05
N VAL A 134 -16.57 -20.57 -16.84
CA VAL A 134 -15.94 -19.85 -17.96
C VAL A 134 -15.26 -20.78 -18.96
N VAL A 135 -14.68 -21.90 -18.49
CA VAL A 135 -14.00 -22.89 -19.35
C VAL A 135 -14.98 -23.92 -19.92
N PHE A 136 -15.87 -24.44 -19.07
CA PHE A 136 -16.81 -25.49 -19.47
C PHE A 136 -17.84 -24.97 -20.48
N ASP A 137 -18.30 -23.73 -20.34
CA ASP A 137 -19.24 -23.11 -21.28
C ASP A 137 -18.58 -22.86 -22.64
N MET A 138 -17.29 -22.48 -22.66
CA MET A 138 -16.50 -22.38 -23.90
C MET A 138 -16.30 -23.74 -24.58
N ALA A 139 -16.07 -24.79 -23.80
CA ALA A 139 -15.87 -26.14 -24.32
C ALA A 139 -17.17 -26.76 -24.88
N CYS A 140 -18.33 -26.30 -24.40
CA CYS A 140 -19.64 -26.92 -24.65
C CYS A 140 -19.63 -28.44 -24.37
N ALA A 141 -18.86 -28.87 -23.36
CA ALA A 141 -18.67 -30.27 -23.03
C ALA A 141 -18.36 -30.45 -21.53
N ASP A 142 -18.99 -31.44 -20.90
CA ASP A 142 -18.80 -31.74 -19.48
C ASP A 142 -17.72 -32.81 -19.21
N SER A 143 -17.37 -33.63 -20.22
CA SER A 143 -16.47 -34.78 -20.08
C SER A 143 -15.46 -34.94 -21.20
N ASP A 144 -15.54 -34.16 -22.29
CA ASP A 144 -14.56 -34.19 -23.36
C ASP A 144 -13.31 -33.42 -22.92
N VAL A 145 -12.34 -34.17 -22.39
CA VAL A 145 -11.08 -33.62 -21.88
C VAL A 145 -10.30 -32.84 -22.95
N GLU A 146 -10.38 -33.23 -24.21
CA GLU A 146 -9.66 -32.54 -25.29
C GLU A 146 -10.33 -31.21 -25.65
N ALA A 147 -11.66 -31.17 -25.69
CA ALA A 147 -12.40 -29.92 -25.83
C ALA A 147 -12.13 -28.96 -24.67
N ILE A 148 -12.17 -29.46 -23.43
CA ILE A 148 -11.90 -28.66 -22.22
C ILE A 148 -10.46 -28.15 -22.22
N ALA A 149 -9.48 -28.99 -22.58
CA ALA A 149 -8.07 -28.60 -22.66
C ALA A 149 -7.82 -27.48 -23.68
N ARG A 150 -8.53 -27.48 -24.81
CA ARG A 150 -8.47 -26.37 -25.79
C ARG A 150 -9.04 -25.08 -25.21
N SER A 151 -10.16 -25.13 -24.50
CA SER A 151 -10.70 -23.95 -23.80
C SER A 151 -9.75 -23.41 -22.74
N CYS A 152 -9.10 -24.30 -21.96
CA CYS A 152 -8.04 -23.93 -21.02
C CYS A 152 -6.88 -23.20 -21.71
N ALA A 153 -6.46 -23.64 -22.90
CA ALA A 153 -5.40 -23.00 -23.66
C ALA A 153 -5.81 -21.65 -24.27
N GLN A 154 -7.10 -21.46 -24.56
CA GLN A 154 -7.64 -20.23 -25.16
C GLN A 154 -7.86 -19.10 -24.14
N LEU A 155 -8.36 -19.42 -22.95
CA LEU A 155 -8.79 -18.42 -21.96
C LEU A 155 -7.73 -17.35 -21.62
N PRO A 156 -6.44 -17.68 -21.41
CA PRO A 156 -5.43 -16.67 -21.07
C PRO A 156 -5.28 -15.57 -22.15
N GLY A 157 -5.38 -15.93 -23.44
CA GLY A 157 -5.32 -14.96 -24.53
C GLY A 157 -6.55 -14.05 -24.57
N GLU A 158 -7.73 -14.61 -24.31
CA GLU A 158 -8.96 -13.81 -24.18
C GLU A 158 -8.87 -12.82 -23.01
N LEU A 159 -8.31 -13.24 -21.88
CA LEU A 159 -8.08 -12.37 -20.73
C LEU A 159 -7.05 -11.30 -21.02
N GLU A 160 -5.97 -11.61 -21.75
CA GLU A 160 -4.98 -10.62 -22.16
C GLU A 160 -5.61 -9.51 -23.03
N GLU A 161 -6.43 -9.87 -24.01
CA GLU A 161 -7.17 -8.89 -24.82
C GLU A 161 -8.14 -8.06 -23.98
N TRP A 162 -8.85 -8.70 -23.05
CA TRP A 162 -9.77 -8.01 -22.14
C TRP A 162 -9.04 -7.01 -21.24
N ILE A 163 -7.91 -7.42 -20.65
CA ILE A 163 -7.04 -6.57 -19.82
C ILE A 163 -6.55 -5.38 -20.63
N ALA A 164 -6.10 -5.61 -21.88
CA ALA A 164 -5.62 -4.54 -22.75
C ALA A 164 -6.70 -3.49 -22.99
N ARG A 165 -7.94 -3.90 -23.33
CA ARG A 165 -9.08 -2.99 -23.53
C ARG A 165 -9.46 -2.24 -22.26
N ALA A 166 -9.53 -2.95 -21.13
CA ALA A 166 -9.84 -2.32 -19.84
C ALA A 166 -8.80 -1.25 -19.48
N ARG A 167 -7.51 -1.54 -19.65
CA ARG A 167 -6.43 -0.59 -19.37
C ARG A 167 -6.44 0.61 -20.30
N GLU A 168 -6.68 0.38 -21.59
CA GLU A 168 -6.76 1.45 -22.60
C GLU A 168 -7.93 2.39 -22.33
N GLN A 169 -9.11 1.85 -22.02
CA GLN A 169 -10.35 2.63 -21.94
C GLN A 169 -10.66 3.17 -20.53
N LEU A 170 -10.40 2.37 -19.49
CA LEU A 170 -10.67 2.77 -18.10
C LEU A 170 -9.47 3.40 -17.41
N ARG A 171 -8.24 3.14 -17.88
CA ARG A 171 -7.00 3.59 -17.24
C ARG A 171 -6.89 3.17 -15.78
N ALA A 172 -7.46 2.01 -15.46
CA ALA A 172 -7.48 1.44 -14.13
C ALA A 172 -6.36 0.41 -13.94
N GLN A 173 -5.98 0.17 -12.70
CA GLN A 173 -5.29 -1.08 -12.36
C GLN A 173 -6.25 -2.25 -12.60
N VAL A 174 -5.74 -3.38 -13.10
CA VAL A 174 -6.55 -4.58 -13.33
C VAL A 174 -6.12 -5.70 -12.40
N ILE A 175 -7.08 -6.33 -11.73
CA ILE A 175 -6.88 -7.50 -10.89
C ILE A 175 -7.65 -8.66 -11.50
N VAL A 176 -6.99 -9.79 -11.73
CA VAL A 176 -7.60 -11.03 -12.22
C VAL A 176 -7.31 -12.17 -11.26
N THR A 177 -8.24 -13.12 -11.10
CA THR A 177 -7.99 -14.35 -10.34
C THR A 177 -7.77 -15.54 -11.27
N THR A 178 -6.94 -16.50 -10.87
CA THR A 178 -6.95 -17.83 -11.48
C THR A 178 -8.30 -18.51 -11.27
N VAL A 179 -8.59 -19.53 -12.08
CA VAL A 179 -9.89 -20.19 -12.09
C VAL A 179 -9.82 -21.46 -11.23
N PRO A 180 -10.62 -21.60 -10.16
CA PRO A 180 -10.72 -22.85 -9.44
C PRO A 180 -11.54 -23.89 -10.20
N MET A 181 -11.11 -25.15 -10.18
CA MET A 181 -11.89 -26.28 -10.72
C MET A 181 -12.70 -26.94 -9.61
N SER A 182 -14.02 -27.06 -9.77
CA SER A 182 -14.82 -27.78 -8.77
C SER A 182 -14.57 -29.30 -8.82
N PRO A 183 -14.54 -29.98 -7.65
CA PRO A 183 -14.33 -31.43 -7.61
C PRO A 183 -15.33 -32.21 -8.48
N ARG A 184 -16.59 -31.74 -8.52
CA ARG A 184 -17.64 -32.33 -9.36
C ARG A 184 -17.23 -32.37 -10.83
N ARG A 185 -16.65 -31.30 -11.38
CA ARG A 185 -16.24 -31.22 -12.79
C ARG A 185 -15.13 -32.23 -13.09
N ARG A 186 -14.15 -32.32 -12.19
CA ARG A 186 -13.05 -33.28 -12.29
C ARG A 186 -13.54 -34.73 -12.23
N ASP A 187 -14.50 -35.02 -11.35
CA ASP A 187 -14.95 -36.38 -11.08
C ASP A 187 -15.92 -36.95 -12.13
N VAL A 188 -16.43 -36.12 -13.05
CA VAL A 188 -17.13 -36.60 -14.26
C VAL A 188 -16.20 -37.41 -15.16
N VAL A 189 -14.90 -37.08 -15.20
CA VAL A 189 -13.91 -37.84 -15.97
C VAL A 189 -13.57 -39.11 -15.20
N ILE A 190 -13.86 -40.29 -15.75
CA ILE A 190 -13.78 -41.55 -14.98
C ILE A 190 -12.39 -42.19 -14.99
N ASP A 191 -11.58 -41.97 -16.03
CA ASP A 191 -10.27 -42.60 -16.15
C ASP A 191 -9.15 -41.68 -15.65
N TYR A 192 -8.16 -42.25 -14.96
CA TYR A 192 -7.07 -41.49 -14.36
C TYR A 192 -6.19 -40.77 -15.39
N ARG A 193 -6.09 -41.28 -16.62
CA ARG A 193 -5.32 -40.61 -17.67
C ARG A 193 -6.04 -39.33 -18.14
N GLY A 194 -7.36 -39.40 -18.29
CA GLY A 194 -8.22 -38.24 -18.55
C GLY A 194 -8.15 -37.23 -17.42
N LYS A 195 -8.27 -37.66 -16.16
CA LYS A 195 -8.12 -36.77 -14.98
C LYS A 195 -6.77 -36.07 -14.96
N ALA A 196 -5.67 -36.81 -15.17
CA ALA A 196 -4.33 -36.23 -15.21
C ALA A 196 -4.16 -35.20 -16.36
N ARG A 197 -4.74 -35.47 -17.53
CA ARG A 197 -4.73 -34.52 -18.67
C ARG A 197 -5.53 -33.25 -18.36
N LEU A 198 -6.71 -33.39 -17.76
CA LEU A 198 -7.54 -32.27 -17.33
C LEU A 198 -6.80 -31.42 -16.27
N ASP A 199 -6.25 -32.06 -15.24
CA ASP A 199 -5.50 -31.40 -14.16
C ASP A 199 -4.28 -30.63 -14.73
N ALA A 200 -3.56 -31.24 -15.70
CA ALA A 200 -2.43 -30.60 -16.37
C ALA A 200 -2.85 -29.38 -17.21
N ALA A 201 -3.91 -29.50 -18.01
CA ALA A 201 -4.42 -28.40 -18.81
C ALA A 201 -4.90 -27.23 -17.93
N TRP A 202 -5.58 -27.52 -16.83
CA TRP A 202 -6.05 -26.52 -15.88
C TRP A 202 -4.89 -25.81 -15.18
N SER A 203 -3.87 -26.57 -14.77
CA SER A 203 -2.65 -26.01 -14.15
C SER A 203 -1.88 -25.10 -15.11
N LEU A 204 -1.76 -25.50 -16.38
CA LEU A 204 -1.12 -24.68 -17.42
C LEU A 204 -1.89 -23.39 -17.71
N MET A 205 -3.23 -23.46 -17.77
CA MET A 205 -4.09 -22.28 -17.89
C MET A 205 -3.88 -21.32 -16.72
N ASN A 206 -3.97 -21.80 -15.48
CA ASN A 206 -3.80 -20.95 -14.31
C ASN A 206 -2.38 -20.35 -14.23
N ALA A 207 -1.34 -21.11 -14.59
CA ALA A 207 0.01 -20.58 -14.70
C ALA A 207 0.13 -19.49 -15.77
N ALA A 208 -0.56 -19.62 -16.91
CA ALA A 208 -0.61 -18.60 -17.94
C ALA A 208 -1.36 -17.34 -17.49
N ILE A 209 -2.47 -17.48 -16.75
CA ILE A 209 -3.20 -16.36 -16.15
C ILE A 209 -2.30 -15.61 -15.15
N LEU A 210 -1.54 -16.32 -14.31
CA LEU A 210 -0.61 -15.69 -13.37
C LEU A 210 0.47 -14.86 -14.06
N ARG A 211 0.98 -15.33 -15.20
CA ARG A 211 1.96 -14.57 -16.00
C ARG A 211 1.42 -13.24 -16.54
N LEU A 212 0.11 -13.09 -16.71
CA LEU A 212 -0.48 -11.80 -17.07
C LEU A 212 -0.20 -10.72 -16.00
N GLY A 213 -0.02 -11.13 -14.74
CA GLY A 213 0.35 -10.25 -13.63
C GLY A 213 1.79 -9.71 -13.69
N GLU A 214 2.64 -10.21 -14.60
CA GLU A 214 3.96 -9.63 -14.84
C GLU A 214 3.88 -8.29 -15.61
N GLN A 215 2.73 -8.01 -16.23
CA GLN A 215 2.47 -6.74 -16.91
C GLN A 215 2.28 -5.61 -15.90
N THR A 216 2.89 -4.44 -16.19
CA THR A 216 2.71 -3.24 -15.35
C THR A 216 1.24 -2.83 -15.28
N GLY A 217 0.72 -2.67 -14.05
CA GLY A 217 -0.68 -2.29 -13.83
C GLY A 217 -1.66 -3.46 -13.81
N VAL A 218 -1.16 -4.70 -13.86
CA VAL A 218 -1.96 -5.92 -13.71
C VAL A 218 -1.53 -6.65 -12.43
N VAL A 219 -2.48 -7.22 -11.70
CA VAL A 219 -2.22 -8.14 -10.58
C VAL A 219 -2.98 -9.42 -10.86
N ALA A 220 -2.29 -10.56 -10.87
CA ALA A 220 -2.92 -11.87 -11.01
C ALA A 220 -2.84 -12.61 -9.67
N LEU A 221 -3.99 -13.09 -9.18
CA LEU A 221 -4.11 -13.76 -7.89
C LEU A 221 -4.39 -15.25 -8.07
N ALA A 222 -3.60 -16.09 -7.40
CA ALA A 222 -3.89 -17.51 -7.32
C ALA A 222 -5.05 -17.75 -6.34
N TYR A 223 -6.12 -18.42 -6.78
CA TYR A 223 -7.25 -18.76 -5.91
C TYR A 223 -6.81 -19.63 -4.72
N GLU A 224 -5.75 -20.44 -4.89
CA GLU A 224 -5.15 -21.27 -3.84
C GLU A 224 -4.49 -20.43 -2.74
N ALA A 225 -3.81 -19.35 -3.12
CA ALA A 225 -3.24 -18.42 -2.15
C ALA A 225 -4.33 -17.69 -1.37
N VAL A 226 -5.43 -17.32 -2.05
CA VAL A 226 -6.60 -16.69 -1.44
C VAL A 226 -7.33 -17.65 -0.51
N SER A 227 -7.52 -18.92 -0.89
CA SER A 227 -8.23 -19.90 -0.06
C SER A 227 -7.46 -20.27 1.21
N GLY A 228 -6.13 -20.28 1.14
CA GLY A 228 -5.26 -20.63 2.27
C GLY A 228 -5.53 -22.03 2.80
N HIS A 229 -5.42 -22.22 4.12
CA HIS A 229 -5.39 -23.56 4.71
C HIS A 229 -6.77 -24.23 4.83
N SER A 230 -7.88 -23.48 4.72
CA SER A 230 -9.22 -24.06 4.83
C SER A 230 -9.61 -24.87 3.59
N GLY A 231 -9.09 -24.50 2.41
CA GLY A 231 -9.39 -25.16 1.14
C GLY A 231 -10.83 -25.04 0.64
N ILE A 232 -11.75 -24.43 1.41
CA ILE A 232 -13.16 -24.30 1.03
C ILE A 232 -13.33 -23.13 0.07
N VAL A 233 -13.33 -23.44 -1.23
CA VAL A 233 -13.55 -22.45 -2.30
C VAL A 233 -15.01 -22.39 -2.74
N PHE A 234 -15.64 -23.56 -2.91
CA PHE A 234 -16.98 -23.66 -3.47
C PHE A 234 -18.05 -23.73 -2.39
N GLU A 235 -19.16 -23.04 -2.65
CA GLU A 235 -20.36 -23.10 -1.81
C GLU A 235 -21.05 -24.47 -1.94
N SER A 236 -21.82 -24.81 -0.92
CA SER A 236 -22.67 -26.00 -0.88
C SER A 236 -23.57 -26.10 -2.13
N HIS A 237 -23.75 -27.32 -2.63
CA HIS A 237 -24.57 -27.57 -3.82
C HIS A 237 -25.99 -26.98 -3.68
N ARG A 238 -26.58 -27.06 -2.49
CA ARG A 238 -27.91 -26.52 -2.21
C ARG A 238 -27.97 -25.01 -2.45
N ILE A 239 -27.04 -24.25 -1.88
CA ILE A 239 -27.05 -22.78 -2.01
C ILE A 239 -26.71 -22.35 -3.43
N ARG A 240 -25.83 -23.08 -4.13
CA ARG A 240 -25.58 -22.84 -5.57
C ARG A 240 -26.87 -22.91 -6.39
N HIS A 241 -27.71 -23.91 -6.15
CA HIS A 241 -28.99 -24.05 -6.87
C HIS A 241 -30.05 -23.02 -6.44
N ILE A 242 -30.09 -22.62 -5.17
CA ILE A 242 -31.11 -21.69 -4.65
C ILE A 242 -30.78 -20.24 -4.98
N ALA A 243 -29.51 -19.84 -4.87
CA ALA A 243 -29.09 -18.45 -4.89
C ALA A 243 -28.10 -18.11 -6.01
N GLY A 244 -27.69 -19.10 -6.83
CA GLY A 244 -26.72 -18.87 -7.92
C GLY A 244 -25.33 -18.46 -7.43
N VAL A 245 -25.00 -18.77 -6.18
CA VAL A 245 -23.71 -18.45 -5.55
C VAL A 245 -22.74 -19.62 -5.75
N THR A 246 -21.63 -19.37 -6.44
CA THR A 246 -20.60 -20.39 -6.70
C THR A 246 -19.63 -20.54 -5.54
N PHE A 247 -19.18 -19.41 -4.98
CA PHE A 247 -18.10 -19.34 -4.01
C PHE A 247 -18.60 -19.33 -2.56
N ALA A 248 -17.89 -20.04 -1.68
CA ALA A 248 -18.23 -20.08 -0.26
C ALA A 248 -17.91 -18.74 0.41
N MET A 249 -18.71 -18.36 1.42
CA MET A 249 -18.50 -17.12 2.17
C MET A 249 -17.07 -16.98 2.77
N PRO A 250 -16.43 -18.03 3.34
CA PRO A 250 -15.05 -17.93 3.81
C PRO A 250 -14.04 -17.57 2.70
N TYR A 251 -14.22 -18.10 1.49
CA TYR A 251 -13.38 -17.75 0.35
C TYR A 251 -13.60 -16.30 -0.08
N LEU A 252 -14.85 -15.85 -0.19
CA LEU A 252 -15.17 -14.47 -0.56
C LEU A 252 -14.63 -13.44 0.46
N ALA A 253 -14.65 -13.76 1.75
CA ALA A 253 -14.06 -12.91 2.78
C ALA A 253 -12.53 -12.83 2.67
N ARG A 254 -11.85 -13.96 2.42
CA ARG A 254 -10.40 -13.95 2.17
C ARG A 254 -10.03 -13.23 0.88
N LEU A 255 -10.83 -13.39 -0.17
CA LEU A 255 -10.67 -12.63 -1.41
C LEU A 255 -10.80 -11.13 -1.15
N ALA A 256 -11.82 -10.70 -0.41
CA ALA A 256 -12.00 -9.30 -0.07
C ALA A 256 -10.85 -8.73 0.79
N ASP A 257 -10.32 -9.51 1.73
CA ASP A 257 -9.13 -9.10 2.51
C ASP A 257 -7.89 -8.95 1.60
N GLU A 258 -7.65 -9.90 0.71
CA GLU A 258 -6.52 -9.83 -0.23
C GLU A 258 -6.66 -8.65 -1.20
N LEU A 259 -7.86 -8.41 -1.74
CA LEU A 259 -8.16 -7.23 -2.55
C LEU A 259 -7.88 -5.93 -1.77
N ALA A 260 -8.29 -5.85 -0.49
CA ALA A 260 -8.00 -4.69 0.35
C ALA A 260 -6.50 -4.44 0.53
N ARG A 261 -5.68 -5.50 0.66
CA ARG A 261 -4.22 -5.37 0.72
C ARG A 261 -3.63 -4.81 -0.57
N ILE A 262 -4.12 -5.27 -1.73
CA ILE A 262 -3.69 -4.78 -3.04
C ILE A 262 -4.05 -3.30 -3.20
N PHE A 263 -5.26 -2.90 -2.81
CA PHE A 263 -5.69 -1.51 -2.85
C PHE A 263 -4.87 -0.61 -1.90
N VAL A 264 -4.57 -1.08 -0.68
CA VAL A 264 -3.67 -0.38 0.24
C VAL A 264 -2.27 -0.22 -0.37
N ALA A 265 -1.76 -1.26 -1.02
CA ALA A 265 -0.47 -1.22 -1.72
C ALA A 265 -0.49 -0.25 -2.92
N GLN A 266 -1.56 -0.24 -3.71
CA GLN A 266 -1.78 0.67 -4.83
C GLN A 266 -1.80 2.13 -4.37
N LEU A 267 -2.50 2.40 -3.27
CA LEU A 267 -2.53 3.72 -2.67
C LEU A 267 -1.19 4.10 -2.02
N GLY A 268 -0.19 3.22 -1.96
CA GLY A 268 1.10 3.51 -1.33
C GLY A 268 1.06 3.54 0.21
N LEU A 269 0.03 2.93 0.80
CA LEU A 269 -0.24 2.88 2.24
C LEU A 269 0.32 1.61 2.91
N ALA A 270 1.08 0.80 2.18
CA ALA A 270 1.79 -0.35 2.74
C ALA A 270 2.70 0.07 3.90
N ARG A 271 2.79 -0.78 4.94
CA ARG A 271 3.62 -0.52 6.11
C ARG A 271 5.09 -0.63 5.74
N LYS A 272 5.95 0.01 6.53
CA LYS A 272 7.38 0.21 6.20
C LYS A 272 8.33 -0.34 7.25
N CYS A 273 7.90 -0.41 8.51
CA CYS A 273 8.76 -0.82 9.61
C CYS A 273 8.08 -1.89 10.45
N LEU A 274 8.82 -2.94 10.75
CA LEU A 274 8.47 -3.94 11.75
C LEU A 274 9.17 -3.57 13.06
N VAL A 275 8.40 -3.38 14.12
CA VAL A 275 8.88 -3.10 15.47
C VAL A 275 8.58 -4.32 16.33
N LEU A 276 9.64 -4.96 16.83
CA LEU A 276 9.59 -6.22 17.57
C LEU A 276 9.81 -5.95 19.07
N ASP A 277 9.05 -6.64 19.91
CA ASP A 277 9.45 -6.87 21.30
C ASP A 277 10.61 -7.88 21.38
N LEU A 278 11.16 -8.12 22.57
CA LEU A 278 12.27 -9.04 22.83
C LEU A 278 11.81 -10.29 23.60
N ASP A 279 11.63 -10.18 24.91
CA ASP A 279 11.21 -11.28 25.78
C ASP A 279 9.86 -11.86 25.30
N GLY A 280 9.74 -13.19 25.25
CA GLY A 280 8.55 -13.87 24.73
C GLY A 280 8.30 -13.72 23.22
N THR A 281 9.11 -12.91 22.52
CA THR A 281 8.93 -12.58 21.11
C THR A 281 10.11 -13.01 20.24
N LEU A 282 11.33 -12.48 20.45
CA LEU A 282 12.53 -12.90 19.70
C LEU A 282 13.30 -14.04 20.35
N TRP A 283 13.01 -14.31 21.62
CA TRP A 283 13.44 -15.49 22.36
C TRP A 283 12.37 -15.85 23.36
N ASP A 284 12.42 -17.08 23.85
CA ASP A 284 11.60 -17.51 24.97
C ASP A 284 12.35 -17.24 26.29
N GLY A 285 11.60 -16.82 27.31
CA GLY A 285 12.12 -16.41 28.61
C GLY A 285 12.17 -14.90 28.80
N THR A 286 12.61 -14.49 29.99
CA THR A 286 12.82 -13.09 30.37
C THR A 286 14.30 -12.89 30.65
N ILE A 287 15.00 -12.11 29.82
CA ILE A 287 16.48 -11.99 29.92
C ILE A 287 16.96 -11.46 31.28
N ALA A 288 16.14 -10.67 31.97
CA ALA A 288 16.45 -10.16 33.32
C ALA A 288 16.45 -11.26 34.40
N GLU A 289 15.71 -12.36 34.18
CA GLU A 289 15.60 -13.48 35.11
C GLU A 289 16.49 -14.66 34.68
N ASP A 290 16.54 -14.94 33.38
CA ASP A 290 17.18 -16.13 32.81
C ASP A 290 18.65 -15.90 32.41
N ASP A 291 19.10 -14.64 32.28
CA ASP A 291 20.39 -14.25 31.69
C ASP A 291 20.54 -14.74 30.24
N ILE A 292 21.64 -14.38 29.57
CA ILE A 292 21.90 -14.72 28.16
C ILE A 292 21.94 -16.24 27.94
N ASP A 293 22.46 -17.01 28.90
CA ASP A 293 22.59 -18.46 28.75
C ASP A 293 21.26 -19.21 29.00
N GLY A 294 20.28 -18.58 29.63
CA GLY A 294 18.99 -19.18 29.97
C GLY A 294 17.87 -18.91 28.98
N ILE A 295 17.97 -17.83 28.19
CA ILE A 295 16.99 -17.55 27.12
C ILE A 295 17.06 -18.63 26.03
N ARG A 296 15.89 -19.01 25.51
CA ARG A 296 15.78 -20.04 24.47
C ARG A 296 15.53 -19.39 23.12
N VAL A 297 16.55 -19.42 22.27
CA VAL A 297 16.47 -18.97 20.87
C VAL A 297 17.21 -19.98 19.99
N GLY A 298 16.58 -20.42 18.90
CA GLY A 298 17.15 -21.46 18.05
C GLY A 298 16.94 -22.88 18.58
N GLY A 299 17.79 -23.80 18.12
CA GLY A 299 17.76 -25.20 18.53
C GLY A 299 16.39 -25.89 18.40
N VAL A 300 15.89 -26.37 19.53
CA VAL A 300 14.62 -27.10 19.67
C VAL A 300 13.50 -26.19 20.19
N TYR A 301 12.26 -26.66 20.07
CA TYR A 301 11.09 -25.98 20.60
C TYR A 301 11.23 -25.68 22.12
N PRO A 302 10.87 -24.47 22.60
CA PRO A 302 10.23 -23.36 21.87
C PRO A 302 11.17 -22.42 21.10
N GLY A 303 12.49 -22.48 21.34
CA GLY A 303 13.48 -21.57 20.73
C GLY A 303 13.46 -21.59 19.19
N SER A 304 13.14 -22.73 18.58
CA SER A 304 13.03 -22.87 17.13
C SER A 304 11.95 -21.97 16.51
N GLY A 305 10.84 -21.72 17.22
CA GLY A 305 9.76 -20.84 16.76
C GLY A 305 10.20 -19.37 16.72
N HIS A 306 10.90 -18.92 17.77
CA HIS A 306 11.48 -17.57 17.81
C HIS A 306 12.55 -17.36 16.72
N ALA A 307 13.38 -18.38 16.46
CA ALA A 307 14.33 -18.33 15.36
C ALA A 307 13.64 -18.29 13.97
N GLU A 308 12.46 -18.88 13.83
CA GLU A 308 11.65 -18.74 12.62
C GLU A 308 11.10 -17.32 12.46
N LEU A 309 10.62 -16.68 13.54
CA LEU A 309 10.22 -15.27 13.52
C LEU A 309 11.40 -14.36 13.12
N GLN A 310 12.59 -14.59 13.69
CA GLN A 310 13.79 -13.83 13.33
C GLN A 310 14.16 -14.01 11.85
N ARG A 311 14.07 -15.24 11.31
CA ARG A 311 14.29 -15.49 9.86
C ARG A 311 13.27 -14.74 9.01
N ALA A 312 11.99 -14.74 9.40
CA ALA A 312 10.95 -14.00 8.70
C ALA A 312 11.23 -12.48 8.72
N ALA A 313 11.61 -11.93 9.88
CA ALA A 313 11.98 -10.51 10.01
C ALA A 313 13.20 -10.17 9.14
N ALA A 314 14.25 -10.99 9.15
CA ALA A 314 15.43 -10.81 8.29
C ALA A 314 15.08 -10.89 6.79
N ALA A 315 14.20 -11.82 6.40
CA ALA A 315 13.73 -11.94 5.03
C ALA A 315 12.88 -10.73 4.58
N LEU A 316 12.09 -10.14 5.47
CA LEU A 316 11.40 -8.86 5.22
C LEU A 316 12.42 -7.71 5.09
N ALA A 317 13.43 -7.68 5.95
CA ALA A 317 14.47 -6.65 5.92
C ALA A 317 15.29 -6.66 4.62
N ALA A 318 15.65 -7.85 4.13
CA ALA A 318 16.32 -8.03 2.85
C ALA A 318 15.47 -7.53 1.65
N GLN A 319 14.18 -7.30 1.85
CA GLN A 319 13.25 -6.78 0.85
C GLN A 319 12.93 -5.29 1.04
N GLY A 320 13.55 -4.61 2.01
CA GLY A 320 13.42 -3.17 2.23
C GLY A 320 12.57 -2.78 3.43
N VAL A 321 12.04 -3.74 4.20
CA VAL A 321 11.33 -3.45 5.46
C VAL A 321 12.34 -2.99 6.52
N LEU A 322 12.02 -1.91 7.22
CA LEU A 322 12.86 -1.40 8.31
C LEU A 322 12.63 -2.27 9.55
N LEU A 323 13.69 -2.67 10.24
CA LEU A 323 13.57 -3.38 11.51
C LEU A 323 13.89 -2.43 12.67
N ALA A 324 13.08 -2.52 13.71
CA ALA A 324 13.30 -1.81 14.96
C ALA A 324 12.88 -2.66 16.17
N VAL A 325 13.36 -2.28 17.34
CA VAL A 325 13.02 -2.93 18.62
C VAL A 325 12.35 -1.92 19.55
N ALA A 326 11.29 -2.34 20.24
CA ALA A 326 10.69 -1.59 21.34
C ALA A 326 10.35 -2.55 22.49
N SER A 327 11.18 -2.54 23.53
CA SER A 327 11.11 -3.53 24.61
C SER A 327 11.42 -2.95 25.98
N LYS A 328 10.91 -3.61 27.02
CA LYS A 328 11.03 -3.20 28.42
C LYS A 328 12.13 -3.98 29.13
N ASN A 329 13.38 -3.71 28.77
CA ASN A 329 14.56 -4.33 29.35
C ASN A 329 15.61 -3.29 29.73
N ASP A 330 16.65 -3.75 30.44
CA ASP A 330 17.91 -3.03 30.49
C ASP A 330 18.58 -3.07 29.11
N HIS A 331 18.99 -1.89 28.63
CA HIS A 331 19.55 -1.73 27.29
C HIS A 331 20.79 -2.60 27.08
N ASP A 332 21.74 -2.55 28.01
CA ASP A 332 23.05 -3.18 27.82
C ASP A 332 22.93 -4.70 27.91
N VAL A 333 22.08 -5.21 28.80
CA VAL A 333 21.78 -6.64 28.93
C VAL A 333 21.13 -7.17 27.64
N ALA A 334 20.09 -6.51 27.13
CA ALA A 334 19.41 -6.93 25.91
C ALA A 334 20.34 -6.88 24.68
N MET A 335 21.13 -5.80 24.53
CA MET A 335 22.09 -5.67 23.43
C MET A 335 23.19 -6.73 23.50
N ALA A 336 23.63 -7.11 24.70
CA ALA A 336 24.59 -8.19 24.88
C ALA A 336 24.06 -9.55 24.36
N ALA A 337 22.76 -9.84 24.46
CA ALA A 337 22.18 -11.04 23.85
C ALA A 337 22.27 -11.01 22.31
N PHE A 338 21.95 -9.87 21.68
CA PHE A 338 22.12 -9.71 20.22
C PHE A 338 23.56 -9.90 19.76
N GLU A 339 24.54 -9.49 20.55
CA GLU A 339 25.96 -9.56 20.22
C GLU A 339 26.57 -10.94 20.50
N ARG A 340 26.22 -11.54 21.64
CA ARG A 340 26.95 -12.69 22.20
C ARG A 340 26.22 -14.01 22.04
N HIS A 341 24.89 -14.02 21.96
CA HIS A 341 24.16 -15.28 21.85
C HIS A 341 24.39 -15.91 20.46
N PRO A 342 24.90 -17.15 20.38
CA PRO A 342 25.31 -17.76 19.12
C PRO A 342 24.12 -18.02 18.18
N GLU A 343 22.95 -18.36 18.73
CA GLU A 343 21.75 -18.67 17.95
C GLU A 343 20.87 -17.46 17.60
N MET A 344 21.23 -16.26 18.06
CA MET A 344 20.56 -15.04 17.59
C MET A 344 20.86 -14.83 16.10
N LEU A 345 19.82 -14.62 15.30
CA LEU A 345 19.98 -14.44 13.85
C LEU A 345 20.02 -12.97 13.47
N LEU A 346 19.19 -12.16 14.12
CA LEU A 346 19.27 -10.71 14.03
C LEU A 346 20.46 -10.22 14.86
N ARG A 347 21.20 -9.27 14.30
CA ARG A 347 22.35 -8.62 14.96
C ARG A 347 22.12 -7.12 15.09
N PRO A 348 22.86 -6.41 15.95
CA PRO A 348 22.67 -4.96 16.14
C PRO A 348 22.65 -4.15 14.83
N PRO A 349 23.51 -4.43 13.82
CA PRO A 349 23.45 -3.72 12.55
C PRO A 349 22.15 -3.93 11.76
N ASP A 350 21.41 -5.01 11.99
CA ASP A 350 20.14 -5.28 11.31
C ASP A 350 19.04 -4.34 11.81
N LEU A 351 19.11 -3.95 13.09
CA LEU A 351 18.19 -3.04 13.75
C LEU A 351 18.53 -1.61 13.36
N LEU A 352 17.62 -0.95 12.67
CA LEU A 352 17.82 0.47 12.38
C LEU A 352 17.67 1.26 13.65
N ALA A 353 16.52 1.18 14.31
CA ALA A 353 16.24 1.92 15.55
C ALA A 353 15.86 0.96 16.68
N HIS A 354 16.20 1.31 17.91
CA HIS A 354 15.74 0.55 19.07
C HIS A 354 15.43 1.48 20.24
N ARG A 355 14.45 1.09 21.05
CA ARG A 355 14.12 1.68 22.35
C ARG A 355 13.97 0.54 23.33
N ILE A 356 15.04 0.31 24.08
CA ILE A 356 15.13 -0.72 25.10
C ILE A 356 15.23 0.01 26.43
N ASP A 357 14.07 0.26 27.02
CA ASP A 357 13.90 1.05 28.23
C ASP A 357 12.52 0.79 28.85
N PHE A 358 12.26 1.35 30.03
CA PHE A 358 11.00 1.14 30.74
C PHE A 358 9.91 2.17 30.41
N ALA A 359 10.10 3.01 29.38
CA ALA A 359 9.07 3.94 28.94
C ALA A 359 7.90 3.19 28.26
N PRO A 360 6.69 3.80 28.19
CA PRO A 360 5.57 3.16 27.51
C PRO A 360 5.87 2.90 26.02
N LYS A 361 5.61 1.67 25.53
CA LYS A 361 5.98 1.25 24.16
C LYS A 361 5.37 2.15 23.07
N HIS A 362 4.15 2.66 23.26
CA HIS A 362 3.53 3.59 22.31
C HIS A 362 4.29 4.92 22.16
N ALA A 363 4.94 5.41 23.22
CA ALA A 363 5.81 6.59 23.16
C ALA A 363 7.12 6.25 22.45
N ASN A 364 7.68 5.08 22.74
CA ASN A 364 8.89 4.57 22.08
C ASN A 364 8.68 4.38 20.57
N LEU A 365 7.53 3.86 20.13
CA LEU A 365 7.21 3.75 18.70
C LEU A 365 7.09 5.11 18.01
N ARG A 366 6.56 6.14 18.68
CA ARG A 366 6.57 7.51 18.14
C ARG A 366 7.98 8.05 17.97
N ALA A 367 8.85 7.81 18.96
CA ALA A 367 10.25 8.20 18.88
C ALA A 367 10.97 7.46 17.74
N ILE A 368 10.76 6.15 17.60
CA ILE A 368 11.29 5.34 16.49
C ILE A 368 10.80 5.88 15.13
N ALA A 369 9.50 6.18 14.99
CA ALA A 369 8.96 6.74 13.76
C ALA A 369 9.62 8.07 13.38
N ALA A 370 9.79 8.97 14.37
CA ALA A 370 10.45 10.25 14.19
C ALA A 370 11.92 10.08 13.77
N GLU A 371 12.66 9.19 14.45
CA GLU A 371 14.06 8.89 14.16
C GLU A 371 14.27 8.29 12.76
N LEU A 372 13.31 7.49 12.28
CA LEU A 372 13.33 6.89 10.94
C LEU A 372 12.74 7.79 9.85
N GLY A 373 12.21 8.97 10.20
CA GLY A 373 11.56 9.87 9.25
C GLY A 373 10.35 9.24 8.56
N ILE A 374 9.53 8.49 9.32
CA ILE A 374 8.28 7.90 8.86
C ILE A 374 7.14 8.26 9.81
N HIS A 375 5.91 8.07 9.35
CA HIS A 375 4.72 8.28 10.18
C HIS A 375 4.40 7.01 10.98
N THR A 376 3.77 7.15 12.16
CA THR A 376 3.46 6.02 13.07
C THR A 376 2.53 4.99 12.45
N ASP A 377 1.65 5.41 11.54
CA ASP A 377 0.82 4.49 10.75
C ASP A 377 1.63 3.61 9.79
N ALA A 378 2.91 3.88 9.54
CA ALA A 378 3.76 2.99 8.76
C ALA A 378 4.40 1.86 9.59
N LEU A 379 4.12 1.81 10.91
CA LEU A 379 4.67 0.81 11.82
C LEU A 379 3.74 -0.41 11.95
N VAL A 380 4.36 -1.58 12.01
CA VAL A 380 3.75 -2.83 12.48
C VAL A 380 4.42 -3.19 13.80
N PHE A 381 3.62 -3.35 14.85
CA PHE A 381 4.05 -3.73 16.18
C PHE A 381 3.73 -5.21 16.43
N PHE A 382 4.75 -5.96 16.85
CA PHE A 382 4.65 -7.38 17.18
C PHE A 382 5.17 -7.61 18.60
N ASP A 383 4.31 -8.12 19.46
CA ASP A 383 4.54 -8.28 20.89
C ASP A 383 3.62 -9.39 21.42
N ASP A 384 4.16 -10.35 22.16
CA ASP A 384 3.43 -11.50 22.71
C ASP A 384 2.53 -11.11 23.90
N SER A 385 2.78 -9.99 24.57
CA SER A 385 2.00 -9.49 25.70
C SER A 385 0.66 -8.88 25.26
N PRO A 386 -0.50 -9.49 25.62
CA PRO A 386 -1.81 -8.94 25.29
C PRO A 386 -2.05 -7.57 25.95
N VAL A 387 -1.39 -7.29 27.07
CA VAL A 387 -1.48 -6.00 27.77
C VAL A 387 -0.82 -4.90 26.95
N GLU A 388 0.41 -5.11 26.48
CA GLU A 388 1.12 -4.12 25.66
C GLU A 388 0.41 -3.88 24.32
N ARG A 389 -0.12 -4.94 23.70
CA ARG A 389 -0.96 -4.82 22.50
C ARG A 389 -2.23 -4.00 22.76
N GLY A 390 -2.91 -4.24 23.88
CA GLY A 390 -4.08 -3.47 24.30
C GLY A 390 -3.78 -1.98 24.51
N LEU A 391 -2.68 -1.69 25.22
CA LEU A 391 -2.21 -0.32 25.45
C LEU A 391 -1.80 0.38 24.14
N MET A 392 -1.14 -0.33 23.22
CA MET A 392 -0.78 0.20 21.91
C MET A 392 -2.01 0.67 21.14
N ARG A 393 -3.08 -0.15 21.09
CA ARG A 393 -4.32 0.22 20.39
C ARG A 393 -5.05 1.40 21.01
N ALA A 394 -5.00 1.52 22.34
CA ALA A 394 -5.65 2.62 23.05
C ALA A 394 -4.88 3.94 22.84
N ALA A 395 -3.55 3.90 22.95
CA ALA A 395 -2.71 5.08 22.97
C ALA A 395 -2.21 5.52 21.58
N ALA A 396 -2.05 4.59 20.63
CA ALA A 396 -1.58 4.82 19.26
C ALA A 396 -2.38 3.96 18.25
N PRO A 397 -3.69 4.24 18.07
CA PRO A 397 -4.59 3.45 17.23
C PRO A 397 -4.21 3.41 15.74
N GLU A 398 -3.31 4.30 15.30
CA GLU A 398 -2.78 4.31 13.95
C GLU A 398 -1.72 3.23 13.68
N VAL A 399 -1.07 2.71 14.72
CA VAL A 399 -0.08 1.62 14.62
C VAL A 399 -0.79 0.31 14.33
N THR A 400 -0.27 -0.46 13.37
CA THR A 400 -0.80 -1.80 13.10
C THR A 400 -0.26 -2.78 14.14
N VAL A 401 -1.15 -3.45 14.87
CA VAL A 401 -0.77 -4.39 15.94
C VAL A 401 -1.09 -5.81 15.49
N VAL A 402 -0.08 -6.65 15.38
CA VAL A 402 -0.22 -8.09 15.05
C VAL A 402 -0.68 -8.84 16.30
N GLU A 403 -1.55 -9.83 16.11
CA GLU A 403 -2.02 -10.72 17.18
C GLU A 403 -1.32 -12.08 17.07
N PRO A 404 -0.13 -12.25 17.70
CA PRO A 404 0.48 -13.58 17.77
C PRO A 404 -0.46 -14.56 18.49
N THR A 405 -0.40 -15.83 18.08
CA THR A 405 -1.00 -16.89 18.89
C THR A 405 -0.13 -17.11 20.14
N GLY A 406 -0.67 -17.83 21.13
CA GLY A 406 0.11 -18.15 22.34
C GLY A 406 1.29 -19.09 22.09
N ASP A 407 1.45 -19.66 20.90
CA ASP A 407 2.54 -20.57 20.55
C ASP A 407 3.58 -19.88 19.64
N PRO A 408 4.86 -19.77 20.06
CA PRO A 408 5.93 -19.21 19.24
C PRO A 408 6.10 -19.85 17.85
N ALA A 409 5.67 -21.10 17.67
CA ALA A 409 5.73 -21.78 16.38
C ALA A 409 4.87 -21.09 15.29
N ASP A 410 3.81 -20.38 15.66
CA ASP A 410 2.93 -19.72 14.69
C ASP A 410 3.35 -18.27 14.41
N HIS A 411 4.23 -17.68 15.21
CA HIS A 411 4.51 -16.24 15.20
C HIS A 411 4.94 -15.74 13.82
N ALA A 412 5.84 -16.47 13.16
CA ALA A 412 6.29 -16.16 11.80
C ALA A 412 5.15 -16.25 10.78
N ALA A 413 4.32 -17.30 10.85
CA ALA A 413 3.20 -17.50 9.96
C ALA A 413 2.16 -16.38 10.11
N VAL A 414 1.84 -15.97 11.35
CA VAL A 414 0.91 -14.87 11.63
C VAL A 414 1.43 -13.54 11.08
N LEU A 415 2.72 -13.23 11.31
CA LEU A 415 3.34 -12.00 10.80
C LEU A 415 3.24 -11.92 9.26
N LEU A 416 3.56 -13.01 8.57
CA LEU A 416 3.61 -13.05 7.11
C LEU A 416 2.22 -13.11 6.48
N ALA A 417 1.29 -13.89 7.06
CA ALA A 417 -0.06 -14.08 6.53
C ALA A 417 -0.89 -12.79 6.53
N ALA A 418 -0.53 -11.80 7.34
CA ALA A 418 -1.21 -10.51 7.41
C ALA A 418 -0.89 -9.56 6.24
N GLY A 419 0.20 -9.82 5.49
CA GLY A 419 0.52 -9.08 4.26
C GLY A 419 0.74 -7.58 4.42
N HIS A 420 1.05 -7.10 5.62
CA HIS A 420 1.15 -5.66 5.94
C HIS A 420 2.23 -4.91 5.14
N PHE A 421 3.23 -5.64 4.65
CA PHE A 421 4.36 -5.11 3.87
C PHE A 421 4.23 -5.37 2.36
N ASN A 422 3.10 -5.91 1.90
CA ASN A 422 2.88 -6.21 0.49
C ASN A 422 2.91 -4.91 -0.35
N VAL A 423 3.64 -4.95 -1.45
CA VAL A 423 3.73 -3.88 -2.44
C VAL A 423 3.43 -4.45 -3.83
N LEU A 424 2.91 -3.61 -4.73
CA LEU A 424 2.59 -4.06 -6.10
C LEU A 424 3.83 -4.46 -6.91
N ALA A 425 4.93 -3.74 -6.71
CA ALA A 425 6.20 -4.02 -7.34
C ALA A 425 7.34 -3.56 -6.43
N ARG A 426 8.41 -4.36 -6.38
CA ARG A 426 9.65 -4.00 -5.69
C ARG A 426 10.55 -3.21 -6.64
N THR A 427 11.20 -2.17 -6.11
CA THR A 427 12.25 -1.44 -6.83
C THR A 427 13.62 -1.75 -6.23
N THR A 428 14.66 -1.55 -7.03
CA THR A 428 16.06 -1.65 -6.59
C THR A 428 16.34 -0.73 -5.40
N GLU A 429 15.80 0.48 -5.43
CA GLU A 429 15.94 1.49 -4.39
C GLU A 429 15.23 1.10 -3.09
N ASP A 430 14.06 0.47 -3.16
CA ASP A 430 13.37 -0.02 -1.97
C ASP A 430 14.18 -1.12 -1.26
N SER A 431 14.85 -1.99 -2.03
CA SER A 431 15.70 -3.05 -1.48
C SER A 431 17.02 -2.51 -0.89
N ALA A 432 17.56 -1.42 -1.45
CA ALA A 432 18.78 -0.77 -0.95
C ALA A 432 18.54 0.13 0.28
N ARG A 433 17.28 0.53 0.53
CA ARG A 433 16.93 1.53 1.55
C ARG A 433 17.47 1.24 2.95
N PRO A 434 17.35 0.03 3.52
CA PRO A 434 17.86 -0.23 4.87
C PRO A 434 19.39 -0.05 4.94
N ALA A 435 20.13 -0.54 3.95
CA ALA A 435 21.58 -0.41 3.90
C ALA A 435 22.03 1.05 3.78
N MET A 436 21.31 1.86 2.99
CA MET A 436 21.59 3.30 2.87
C MET A 436 21.36 4.02 4.20
N MET A 437 20.24 3.76 4.89
CA MET A 437 19.96 4.39 6.19
C MET A 437 20.99 3.99 7.26
N ARG A 438 21.49 2.74 7.23
CA ARG A 438 22.60 2.30 8.09
C ARG A 438 23.88 3.07 7.78
N ALA A 439 24.22 3.18 6.50
CA ALA A 439 25.42 3.90 6.06
C ALA A 439 25.35 5.37 6.47
N ASP A 440 24.21 6.03 6.29
CA ASP A 440 24.02 7.42 6.71
C ASP A 440 24.24 7.58 8.23
N ARG A 441 23.70 6.67 9.06
CA ARG A 441 23.92 6.71 10.52
C ARG A 441 25.36 6.52 10.95
N GLN A 442 26.07 5.59 10.32
CA GLN A 442 27.48 5.32 10.64
C GLN A 442 28.40 6.44 10.16
N ARG A 443 27.98 7.21 9.14
CA ARG A 443 28.77 8.27 8.52
C ARG A 443 28.57 9.63 9.17
N PHE A 444 27.45 9.86 9.86
CA PHE A 444 27.04 11.20 10.28
C PHE A 444 26.66 11.26 11.78
N PRO A 445 27.49 11.87 12.65
CA PRO A 445 27.08 12.19 14.01
C PRO A 445 25.93 13.20 14.01
N GLU A 446 25.12 13.19 15.07
CA GLU A 446 23.77 13.81 15.11
C GLU A 446 23.70 15.32 14.82
N ARG A 447 24.81 16.07 14.86
CA ARG A 447 24.86 17.50 14.48
C ARG A 447 26.25 17.92 13.98
N PRO A 448 26.41 18.40 12.73
CA PRO A 448 27.59 19.17 12.33
C PRO A 448 27.54 20.58 12.95
N ASP A 449 28.68 21.10 13.41
CA ASP A 449 28.79 22.44 14.02
C ASP A 449 28.40 23.57 13.04
N ASN A 450 28.55 23.36 11.74
CA ASN A 450 28.06 24.25 10.67
C ASN A 450 27.42 23.44 9.53
N LEU A 451 26.10 23.58 9.38
CA LEU A 451 25.32 22.86 8.37
C LEU A 451 25.72 23.25 6.93
N ASP A 452 26.00 24.53 6.67
CA ASP A 452 26.28 25.00 5.30
C ASP A 452 27.64 24.54 4.78
N ASP A 453 28.66 24.56 5.64
CA ASP A 453 30.00 24.05 5.30
C ASP A 453 29.95 22.53 5.08
N TYR A 454 29.16 21.84 5.90
CA TYR A 454 28.91 20.42 5.77
C TYR A 454 28.23 20.09 4.43
N LEU A 455 27.13 20.77 4.08
CA LEU A 455 26.41 20.55 2.83
C LEU A 455 27.29 20.82 1.61
N ARG A 456 28.13 21.87 1.64
CA ARG A 456 29.13 22.13 0.59
C ARG A 456 30.16 21.01 0.46
N GLY A 457 30.58 20.42 1.58
CA GLY A 457 31.55 19.31 1.59
C GLY A 457 31.02 17.98 1.06
N LEU A 458 29.69 17.82 0.88
CA LEU A 458 29.09 16.60 0.36
C LEU A 458 29.25 16.42 -1.15
N ASP A 459 29.56 17.49 -1.89
CA ASP A 459 29.62 17.51 -3.36
C ASP A 459 28.34 16.93 -3.99
N GLN A 460 27.21 17.56 -3.65
CA GLN A 460 25.91 17.04 -4.02
C GLN A 460 25.56 17.39 -5.47
N ARG A 461 25.08 16.39 -6.19
CA ARG A 461 24.57 16.53 -7.55
C ARG A 461 23.12 16.05 -7.63
N LEU A 462 22.23 16.97 -8.02
CA LEU A 462 20.84 16.71 -8.33
C LEU A 462 20.65 16.64 -9.86
N GLU A 463 20.33 15.47 -10.37
CA GLU A 463 20.04 15.26 -11.79
C GLU A 463 18.52 15.17 -12.01
N LEU A 464 17.99 16.08 -12.83
CA LEU A 464 16.55 16.15 -13.11
C LEU A 464 16.22 15.34 -14.37
N HIS A 465 15.10 14.62 -14.32
CA HIS A 465 14.59 13.81 -15.42
C HIS A 465 13.08 13.96 -15.55
N CYS A 466 12.56 13.90 -16.77
CA CYS A 466 11.15 13.62 -16.99
C CYS A 466 10.82 12.20 -16.53
N ALA A 467 9.64 12.00 -15.95
CA ALA A 467 9.19 10.68 -15.50
C ALA A 467 8.72 9.81 -16.69
N GLY A 468 9.66 9.44 -17.56
CA GLY A 468 9.44 8.50 -18.66
C GLY A 468 9.27 7.05 -18.18
N PRO A 469 9.12 6.07 -19.10
CA PRO A 469 8.84 4.66 -18.77
C PRO A 469 9.73 4.08 -17.66
N MET A 470 11.02 4.41 -17.68
CA MET A 470 12.02 3.92 -16.71
C MET A 470 11.81 4.44 -15.28
N HIS A 471 11.22 5.63 -15.12
CA HIS A 471 11.10 6.30 -13.82
C HIS A 471 9.67 6.27 -13.26
N ARG A 472 8.65 5.99 -14.09
CA ARG A 472 7.22 6.06 -13.71
C ARG A 472 6.85 5.24 -12.48
N ILE A 473 7.30 3.98 -12.42
CA ILE A 473 7.04 3.12 -11.26
C ILE A 473 7.57 3.78 -9.98
N ARG A 474 8.80 4.33 -10.04
CA ARG A 474 9.44 4.95 -8.89
C ARG A 474 8.79 6.27 -8.49
N VAL A 475 8.40 7.09 -9.45
CA VAL A 475 7.74 8.38 -9.18
C VAL A 475 6.34 8.17 -8.60
N ALA A 476 5.56 7.23 -9.14
CA ALA A 476 4.27 6.82 -8.56
C ALA A 476 4.46 6.32 -7.11
N GLN A 477 5.48 5.50 -6.85
CA GLN A 477 5.83 5.08 -5.50
C GLN A 477 6.20 6.25 -4.59
N LEU A 478 6.93 7.27 -5.09
CA LEU A 478 7.31 8.41 -4.28
C LEU A 478 6.08 9.25 -3.90
N PHE A 479 5.16 9.50 -4.83
CA PHE A 479 3.87 10.15 -4.54
C PHE A 479 3.01 9.34 -3.56
N GLY A 480 2.95 8.01 -3.74
CA GLY A 480 2.19 7.13 -2.86
C GLY A 480 2.80 6.97 -1.47
N LYS A 481 4.13 6.93 -1.33
CA LYS A 481 4.78 6.63 -0.04
C LYS A 481 5.10 7.87 0.77
N THR A 482 5.06 9.08 0.20
CA THR A 482 5.48 10.31 0.90
C THR A 482 4.27 11.05 1.49
N ASN A 483 4.21 11.11 2.82
CA ASN A 483 3.15 11.81 3.54
C ASN A 483 3.64 13.10 4.22
N GLN A 484 4.87 13.07 4.77
CA GLN A 484 5.42 14.16 5.59
C GLN A 484 5.83 15.37 4.76
N PHE A 485 6.49 15.14 3.63
CA PHE A 485 6.90 16.18 2.70
C PHE A 485 6.11 16.04 1.39
N ASN A 486 4.83 16.39 1.43
CA ASN A 486 3.87 16.27 0.33
C ASN A 486 2.96 17.51 0.32
N LEU A 487 2.96 18.30 -0.76
CA LEU A 487 2.24 19.58 -0.79
C LEU A 487 0.71 19.44 -0.67
N THR A 488 0.13 18.47 -1.36
CA THR A 488 -1.35 18.39 -1.51
C THR A 488 -1.96 17.07 -1.04
N GLY A 489 -1.15 16.04 -0.82
CA GLY A 489 -1.59 14.67 -0.56
C GLY A 489 -2.05 13.92 -1.81
N GLN A 490 -2.04 14.55 -2.98
CA GLN A 490 -2.45 13.95 -4.25
C GLN A 490 -1.50 12.82 -4.64
N ARG A 491 -2.07 11.67 -5.03
CA ARG A 491 -1.33 10.45 -5.40
C ARG A 491 -1.54 10.20 -6.89
N TYR A 492 -0.51 9.63 -7.51
CA TYR A 492 -0.52 9.28 -8.92
C TYR A 492 -0.09 7.83 -9.06
N THR A 493 -0.90 7.05 -9.77
CA THR A 493 -0.63 5.67 -10.13
C THR A 493 0.23 5.61 -11.38
N VAL A 494 0.87 4.45 -11.61
CA VAL A 494 1.67 4.23 -12.83
C VAL A 494 0.82 4.38 -14.09
N VAL A 495 -0.46 4.02 -14.03
CA VAL A 495 -1.39 4.10 -15.16
C VAL A 495 -1.73 5.56 -15.46
N GLU A 496 -2.05 6.37 -14.45
CA GLU A 496 -2.30 7.81 -14.62
C GLU A 496 -1.08 8.56 -15.18
N MET A 497 0.12 8.16 -14.76
CA MET A 497 1.38 8.75 -15.25
C MET A 497 1.77 8.31 -16.68
N ALA A 498 1.24 7.19 -17.17
CA ALA A 498 1.61 6.63 -18.46
C ALA A 498 0.91 7.31 -19.65
N GLU A 499 -0.16 8.06 -19.39
CA GLU A 499 -1.06 8.59 -20.41
C GLU A 499 -0.80 10.07 -20.75
N PRO A 500 -0.41 10.40 -21.99
CA PRO A 500 -0.27 11.79 -22.44
C PRO A 500 -1.60 12.56 -22.54
N ALA A 501 -2.75 11.88 -22.55
CA ALA A 501 -4.03 12.45 -22.99
C ALA A 501 -5.09 12.63 -21.87
N ALA A 502 -4.96 11.98 -20.71
CA ALA A 502 -5.93 12.13 -19.60
C ALA A 502 -5.76 13.47 -18.86
N HIS A 503 -4.51 13.92 -18.79
CA HIS A 503 -4.07 15.19 -18.21
C HIS A 503 -3.20 15.87 -19.27
N ALA A 504 -3.76 16.29 -20.39
CA ALA A 504 -3.02 16.72 -21.59
C ALA A 504 -2.04 17.91 -21.38
N ALA A 505 -1.98 18.48 -20.18
CA ALA A 505 -1.02 19.49 -19.78
C ALA A 505 -0.25 19.16 -18.49
N SER A 506 -0.40 17.95 -17.90
CA SER A 506 0.34 17.57 -16.69
C SER A 506 1.66 16.87 -17.00
N PHE A 507 2.74 17.36 -16.41
CA PHE A 507 4.10 16.86 -16.58
C PHE A 507 4.66 16.37 -15.26
N PHE A 508 5.33 15.22 -15.30
CA PHE A 508 5.99 14.66 -14.13
C PHE A 508 7.50 14.82 -14.28
N VAL A 509 8.11 15.53 -13.34
CA VAL A 509 9.56 15.71 -13.23
C VAL A 509 10.03 15.06 -11.94
N CYS A 510 11.19 14.43 -11.99
CA CYS A 510 11.81 13.80 -10.83
C CYS A 510 13.30 14.15 -10.75
N GLY A 511 13.88 14.07 -9.56
CA GLY A 511 15.28 14.36 -9.33
C GLY A 511 16.01 13.22 -8.63
N ARG A 512 17.12 12.77 -9.23
CA ARG A 512 18.06 11.82 -8.66
C ARG A 512 19.15 12.57 -7.92
N LEU A 513 19.37 12.24 -6.65
CA LEU A 513 20.40 12.88 -5.83
C LEU A 513 21.57 11.93 -5.66
N SER A 514 22.79 12.44 -5.86
CA SER A 514 24.04 11.75 -5.55
C SER A 514 24.96 12.67 -4.77
N ASP A 515 25.82 12.09 -3.95
CA ASP A 515 26.88 12.80 -3.23
C ASP A 515 28.16 11.95 -3.19
N ARG A 516 29.24 12.47 -2.59
CA ARG A 516 30.53 11.76 -2.51
C ARG A 516 30.47 10.39 -1.82
N PHE A 517 29.40 10.11 -1.08
CA PHE A 517 29.23 8.89 -0.31
C PHE A 517 28.35 7.86 -1.02
N GLY A 518 27.68 8.25 -2.10
CA GLY A 518 26.93 7.35 -2.96
C GLY A 518 25.71 8.00 -3.59
N ASP A 519 24.93 7.14 -4.26
CA ASP A 519 23.75 7.54 -4.99
C ASP A 519 22.49 7.32 -4.13
N SER A 520 21.73 8.40 -3.91
CA SER A 520 20.48 8.38 -3.17
C SER A 520 19.27 8.02 -4.04
N GLY A 521 19.43 7.82 -5.35
CA GLY A 521 18.34 7.53 -6.27
C GLY A 521 17.35 8.68 -6.43
N ILE A 522 16.16 8.41 -6.98
CA ILE A 522 15.12 9.44 -7.18
C ILE A 522 14.52 9.87 -5.84
N VAL A 523 14.88 11.08 -5.39
CA VAL A 523 14.52 11.62 -4.07
C VAL A 523 13.38 12.62 -4.09
N ILE A 524 13.12 13.27 -5.23
CA ILE A 524 12.10 14.32 -5.36
C ILE A 524 11.28 14.08 -6.62
N ALA A 525 9.98 14.39 -6.56
CA ALA A 525 9.12 14.42 -7.73
C ALA A 525 8.11 15.57 -7.64
N VAL A 526 7.75 16.12 -8.81
CA VAL A 526 6.76 17.17 -8.96
C VAL A 526 5.82 16.83 -10.11
N ALA A 527 4.53 17.04 -9.88
CA ALA A 527 3.49 17.02 -10.88
C ALA A 527 3.14 18.47 -11.20
N LEU A 528 3.36 18.86 -12.44
CA LEU A 528 3.10 20.20 -12.96
C LEU A 528 1.90 20.13 -13.89
N ARG A 529 1.16 21.22 -14.03
CA ARG A 529 0.14 21.42 -15.06
C ARG A 529 0.37 22.75 -15.76
N ASP A 530 0.35 22.76 -17.08
CA ASP A 530 0.43 23.99 -17.88
C ASP A 530 -0.97 24.57 -18.14
N HIS A 531 -1.18 25.83 -17.77
CA HIS A 531 -2.43 26.56 -18.01
C HIS A 531 -2.31 27.61 -19.11
N GLY A 532 -1.22 27.61 -19.87
CA GLY A 532 -0.97 28.57 -20.96
C GLY A 532 -0.24 29.81 -20.46
N ASP A 533 -0.80 30.55 -19.49
CA ASP A 533 -0.12 31.75 -18.94
C ASP A 533 0.79 31.42 -17.75
N GLU A 534 0.50 30.33 -17.03
CA GLU A 534 1.20 29.95 -15.81
C GLU A 534 1.32 28.43 -15.70
N TRP A 535 2.35 27.98 -14.99
CA TRP A 535 2.44 26.58 -14.54
C TRP A 535 1.84 26.43 -13.14
N SER A 536 1.20 25.31 -12.88
CA SER A 536 0.64 24.94 -11.58
C SER A 536 1.31 23.68 -11.07
N ILE A 537 1.88 23.73 -9.86
CA ILE A 537 2.34 22.56 -9.13
C ILE A 537 1.10 21.90 -8.52
N GLU A 538 0.69 20.76 -9.09
CA GLU A 538 -0.41 19.95 -8.55
C GLU A 538 0.02 19.21 -7.29
N ASN A 539 1.26 18.72 -7.27
CA ASN A 539 1.88 18.19 -6.07
C ASN A 539 3.41 18.17 -6.17
N LEU A 540 4.09 18.26 -5.03
CA LEU A 540 5.53 18.04 -4.87
C LEU A 540 5.76 17.11 -3.68
N VAL A 541 6.60 16.10 -3.88
CA VAL A 541 6.99 15.14 -2.85
C VAL A 541 8.51 15.04 -2.72
N LEU A 542 9.00 14.96 -1.48
CA LEU A 542 10.41 14.75 -1.17
C LEU A 542 10.60 13.54 -0.26
N SER A 543 11.53 12.68 -0.60
CA SER A 543 11.94 11.59 0.27
C SER A 543 12.70 12.10 1.49
N CYS A 544 12.45 11.50 2.65
CA CYS A 544 13.13 11.81 3.91
C CYS A 544 14.67 11.80 3.81
N ARG A 545 15.27 11.03 2.90
CA ARG A 545 16.74 10.99 2.70
C ARG A 545 17.34 12.25 2.08
N ALA A 546 16.53 13.06 1.41
CA ALA A 546 16.94 14.35 0.87
C ALA A 546 16.55 15.54 1.77
N PHE A 547 15.97 15.25 2.94
CA PHE A 547 15.48 16.29 3.83
C PHE A 547 16.63 17.17 4.35
N GLY A 548 16.39 18.49 4.41
CA GLY A 548 17.38 19.46 4.87
C GLY A 548 18.55 19.68 3.91
N ARG A 549 18.55 19.07 2.73
CA ARG A 549 19.61 19.25 1.70
C ARG A 549 19.30 20.36 0.70
N GLY A 550 18.12 20.99 0.77
CA GLY A 550 17.71 22.09 -0.12
C GLY A 550 17.36 21.63 -1.55
N VAL A 551 17.09 20.34 -1.75
CA VAL A 551 16.74 19.76 -3.05
C VAL A 551 15.42 20.33 -3.58
N GLU A 552 14.46 20.54 -2.69
CA GLU A 552 13.19 21.20 -2.94
C GLU A 552 13.37 22.63 -3.45
N SER A 553 14.28 23.39 -2.85
CA SER A 553 14.56 24.78 -3.21
C SER A 553 15.23 24.86 -4.58
N ALA A 554 16.17 23.94 -4.84
CA ALA A 554 16.79 23.83 -6.16
C ALA A 554 15.76 23.50 -7.26
N LEU A 555 14.86 22.55 -7.02
CA LEU A 555 13.82 22.22 -7.99
C LEU A 555 12.88 23.41 -8.24
N LEU A 556 12.39 24.07 -7.19
CA LEU A 556 11.51 25.24 -7.33
C LEU A 556 12.19 26.41 -8.06
N ALA A 557 13.48 26.64 -7.82
CA ALA A 557 14.25 27.64 -8.56
C ALA A 557 14.39 27.26 -10.04
N VAL A 558 14.65 25.99 -10.36
CA VAL A 558 14.66 25.50 -11.74
C VAL A 558 13.31 25.72 -12.42
N LEU A 559 12.19 25.45 -11.73
CA LEU A 559 10.85 25.66 -12.27
C LEU A 559 10.55 27.15 -12.54
N ALA A 560 11.01 28.06 -11.68
CA ALA A 560 10.86 29.51 -11.90
C ALA A 560 11.64 30.01 -13.13
N ARG A 561 12.89 29.54 -13.30
CA ARG A 561 13.68 29.80 -14.52
C ARG A 561 13.03 29.21 -15.75
N ALA A 562 12.46 28.03 -15.59
CA ALA A 562 11.84 27.30 -16.67
C ALA A 562 10.57 27.98 -17.18
N ALA A 563 9.72 28.46 -16.28
CA ALA A 563 8.58 29.30 -16.62
C ALA A 563 9.01 30.54 -17.42
N ALA A 564 10.09 31.22 -17.00
CA ALA A 564 10.58 32.42 -17.69
C ALA A 564 11.08 32.13 -19.12
N ARG A 565 11.79 31.01 -19.31
CA ARG A 565 12.26 30.58 -20.64
C ARG A 565 11.15 30.09 -21.58
N THR A 566 9.96 29.81 -21.05
CA THR A 566 8.81 29.29 -21.80
C THR A 566 7.69 30.32 -21.96
N ASP A 567 7.99 31.60 -21.72
CA ASP A 567 7.03 32.72 -21.80
C ASP A 567 5.81 32.53 -20.87
N ARG A 568 5.99 31.83 -19.74
CA ARG A 568 4.99 31.74 -18.67
C ARG A 568 5.23 32.84 -17.65
N ALA A 569 4.16 33.49 -17.20
CA ALA A 569 4.24 34.63 -16.30
C ALA A 569 4.63 34.23 -14.86
N ALA A 570 4.24 33.04 -14.42
CA ALA A 570 4.45 32.58 -13.04
C ALA A 570 4.36 31.06 -12.90
N VAL A 571 4.81 30.59 -11.73
CA VAL A 571 4.52 29.27 -11.19
C VAL A 571 3.57 29.44 -10.00
N THR A 572 2.49 28.67 -9.98
CA THR A 572 1.53 28.61 -8.89
C THR A 572 1.59 27.26 -8.19
N ALA A 573 1.18 27.21 -6.93
CA ALA A 573 1.10 25.97 -6.16
C ALA A 573 0.02 26.10 -5.09
N SER A 574 -0.58 24.97 -4.70
CA SER A 574 -1.43 24.91 -3.51
C SER A 574 -0.77 24.07 -2.42
N PHE A 575 -0.93 24.48 -1.17
CA PHE A 575 -0.69 23.63 -0.01
C PHE A 575 -2.04 23.22 0.57
N VAL A 576 -2.28 21.91 0.67
CA VAL A 576 -3.52 21.34 1.23
C VAL A 576 -3.14 20.59 2.51
N PRO A 577 -3.60 21.04 3.70
CA PRO A 577 -3.33 20.33 4.94
C PRO A 577 -3.95 18.93 4.90
N THR A 578 -3.12 17.92 5.14
CA THR A 578 -3.55 16.50 5.22
C THR A 578 -3.50 15.97 6.64
N GLY A 579 -3.19 16.83 7.62
CA GLY A 579 -2.84 16.46 8.99
C GLY A 579 -1.46 15.78 9.12
N ARG A 580 -0.81 15.44 8.00
CA ARG A 580 0.46 14.68 7.98
C ARG A 580 1.61 15.39 7.29
N ASN A 581 1.34 16.49 6.59
CA ASN A 581 2.30 17.21 5.75
C ASN A 581 2.73 18.57 6.32
N SER A 582 2.74 18.72 7.65
CA SER A 582 3.10 19.98 8.31
C SER A 582 4.50 20.50 7.94
N MET A 583 5.43 19.61 7.57
CA MET A 583 6.78 19.98 7.15
C MET A 583 6.81 20.85 5.88
N CYS A 584 5.75 20.77 5.05
CA CYS A 584 5.61 21.56 3.83
C CYS A 584 4.91 22.92 4.04
N ALA A 585 4.37 23.20 5.23
CA ALA A 585 3.51 24.38 5.44
C ALA A 585 4.21 25.68 5.03
N ASP A 586 5.48 25.83 5.39
CA ASP A 586 6.27 27.02 5.08
C ASP A 586 7.16 26.86 3.83
N LEU A 587 7.01 25.76 3.07
CA LEU A 587 7.89 25.46 1.93
C LEU A 587 7.79 26.54 0.86
N LEU A 588 6.57 26.91 0.48
CA LEU A 588 6.31 27.84 -0.62
C LEU A 588 6.79 29.25 -0.26
N GLY A 589 6.44 29.75 0.93
CA GLY A 589 6.88 31.06 1.41
C GLY A 589 8.40 31.20 1.50
N ARG A 590 9.11 30.18 2.02
CA ARG A 590 10.59 30.17 2.07
C ARG A 590 11.25 30.14 0.69
N ASN A 591 10.51 29.77 -0.35
CA ASN A 591 11.01 29.68 -1.73
C ASN A 591 10.44 30.79 -2.63
N GLY A 592 10.09 31.93 -2.06
CA GLY A 592 9.73 33.14 -2.80
C GLY A 592 8.36 33.08 -3.48
N PHE A 593 7.47 32.20 -3.01
CA PHE A 593 6.06 32.29 -3.39
C PHE A 593 5.31 33.21 -2.43
N GLU A 594 4.39 33.99 -2.97
CA GLU A 594 3.48 34.85 -2.21
C GLU A 594 2.08 34.24 -2.20
N GLN A 595 1.41 34.32 -1.05
CA GLN A 595 0.06 33.79 -0.91
C GLN A 595 -0.93 34.65 -1.70
N ILE A 596 -1.76 34.01 -2.52
CA ILE A 596 -2.83 34.65 -3.30
C ILE A 596 -4.21 34.25 -2.75
N ALA A 597 -5.28 34.56 -3.50
CA ALA A 597 -6.65 34.25 -3.12
C ALA A 597 -6.81 32.79 -2.61
N PRO A 598 -7.62 32.55 -1.58
CA PRO A 598 -7.71 31.26 -0.91
C PRO A 598 -8.17 30.14 -1.85
N ASP A 599 -7.63 28.95 -1.63
CA ASP A 599 -8.03 27.74 -2.34
C ASP A 599 -9.41 27.30 -1.81
N PRO A 600 -10.35 26.84 -2.66
CA PRO A 600 -11.69 26.45 -2.24
C PRO A 600 -11.73 25.23 -1.31
N ARG A 601 -10.63 24.46 -1.21
CA ARG A 601 -10.53 23.31 -0.30
C ARG A 601 -10.35 23.76 1.15
N PRO A 602 -10.96 23.07 2.14
CA PRO A 602 -10.85 23.44 3.55
C PRO A 602 -9.38 23.53 4.02
N GLY A 603 -9.00 24.68 4.58
CA GLY A 603 -7.65 24.93 5.11
C GLY A 603 -6.54 25.04 4.07
N ALA A 604 -6.86 24.93 2.78
CA ALA A 604 -5.86 25.01 1.72
C ALA A 604 -5.46 26.47 1.41
N THR A 605 -4.19 26.65 1.04
CA THR A 605 -3.64 27.95 0.66
C THR A 605 -3.09 27.87 -0.76
N ARG A 606 -3.23 28.94 -1.53
CA ARG A 606 -2.72 29.04 -2.89
C ARG A 606 -1.65 30.12 -2.95
N TRP A 607 -0.60 29.84 -3.71
CA TRP A 607 0.61 30.63 -3.75
C TRP A 607 1.07 30.85 -5.20
N ARG A 608 1.75 31.97 -5.44
CA ARG A 608 2.26 32.37 -6.75
C ARG A 608 3.68 32.89 -6.61
N ARG A 609 4.57 32.43 -7.49
CA ARG A 609 5.92 32.96 -7.66
C ARG A 609 6.07 33.44 -9.11
N PRO A 610 6.45 34.71 -9.35
CA PRO A 610 6.76 35.20 -10.69
C PRO A 610 7.84 34.35 -11.35
N ALA A 611 7.74 34.22 -12.68
CA ALA A 611 8.81 33.63 -13.46
C ALA A 611 10.08 34.48 -13.35
N ASP A 612 11.23 33.82 -13.21
CA ASP A 612 12.49 34.50 -12.86
C ASP A 612 13.67 33.73 -13.46
N ASN A 613 14.36 34.33 -14.44
CA ASN A 613 15.53 33.77 -15.09
C ASN A 613 16.75 33.67 -14.17
N ASP A 614 16.82 34.52 -13.14
CA ASP A 614 17.95 34.62 -12.21
C ASP A 614 17.73 33.82 -10.93
N ALA A 615 16.60 33.12 -10.81
CA ALA A 615 16.29 32.28 -9.67
C ALA A 615 17.41 31.25 -9.43
N SER A 616 18.06 31.35 -8.26
CA SER A 616 19.14 30.46 -7.85
C SER A 616 18.67 29.44 -6.80
N GLY A 617 19.12 28.20 -6.96
CA GLY A 617 19.02 27.19 -5.90
C GLY A 617 20.11 27.38 -4.83
N PRO A 618 20.17 26.49 -3.83
CA PRO A 618 21.23 26.48 -2.84
C PRO A 618 22.61 26.30 -3.47
N ALA A 619 23.60 27.08 -3.02
CA ALA A 619 24.94 27.09 -3.62
C ALA A 619 25.72 25.77 -3.47
N HIS A 620 25.34 24.94 -2.50
CA HIS A 620 25.99 23.64 -2.23
C HIS A 620 25.49 22.49 -3.10
N LEU A 621 24.50 22.73 -3.97
CA LEU A 621 23.86 21.69 -4.79
C LEU A 621 24.05 21.99 -6.27
N THR A 622 24.78 21.12 -6.97
CA THR A 622 24.93 21.20 -8.42
C THR A 622 23.71 20.56 -9.09
N VAL A 623 23.02 21.30 -9.95
CA VAL A 623 21.83 20.79 -10.67
C VAL A 623 22.17 20.51 -12.13
N ALA A 624 21.90 19.29 -12.58
CA ALA A 624 22.05 18.83 -13.96
C ALA A 624 20.70 18.39 -14.55
N GLY A 625 20.62 18.23 -15.88
CA GLY A 625 19.42 17.74 -16.58
C GLY A 625 18.25 18.75 -16.66
N ALA A 626 18.39 19.94 -16.06
CA ALA A 626 17.36 20.97 -16.10
C ALA A 626 17.00 21.41 -17.53
N GLU A 627 17.99 21.50 -18.43
CA GLU A 627 17.76 21.92 -19.82
C GLU A 627 17.08 20.84 -20.67
N GLU A 628 17.37 19.56 -20.44
CA GLU A 628 16.67 18.45 -21.12
C GLU A 628 15.21 18.34 -20.67
N VAL A 629 14.97 18.47 -19.36
CA VAL A 629 13.60 18.52 -18.83
C VAL A 629 12.84 19.70 -19.44
N LEU A 630 13.50 20.85 -19.55
CA LEU A 630 12.97 22.04 -20.19
C LEU A 630 12.58 21.82 -21.65
N ASP A 631 13.47 21.26 -22.45
CA ASP A 631 13.22 21.01 -23.86
C ASP A 631 12.04 20.06 -24.10
N VAL A 632 11.86 19.07 -23.23
CA VAL A 632 10.70 18.17 -23.27
C VAL A 632 9.41 18.91 -22.91
N LEU A 633 9.42 19.71 -21.83
CA LEU A 633 8.28 20.53 -21.43
C LEU A 633 7.88 21.53 -22.53
N VAL A 634 8.85 22.16 -23.20
CA VAL A 634 8.62 23.09 -24.32
C VAL A 634 8.03 22.39 -25.55
N ARG A 635 8.59 21.23 -25.93
CA ARG A 635 8.15 20.49 -27.13
C ARG A 635 6.72 19.98 -27.02
N ASP A 636 6.30 19.52 -25.84
CA ASP A 636 4.94 19.05 -25.63
C ASP A 636 3.95 20.21 -25.43
N ALA A 637 4.33 21.31 -24.77
CA ALA A 637 3.49 22.52 -24.67
C ALA A 637 3.21 23.19 -26.03
N ARG A 638 4.07 22.98 -27.03
CA ARG A 638 3.91 23.49 -28.41
C ARG A 638 3.22 22.52 -29.37
N ARG A 639 2.79 21.32 -28.92
CA ARG A 639 1.98 20.44 -29.78
C ARG A 639 0.56 21.00 -29.87
N PRO A 640 0.09 21.40 -31.06
CA PRO A 640 -1.28 21.83 -31.21
C PRO A 640 -2.20 20.66 -30.86
N ASP A 641 -3.23 20.98 -30.09
CA ASP A 641 -4.38 20.15 -29.74
C ASP A 641 -4.63 19.13 -30.85
N ARG A 642 -4.38 17.83 -30.59
CA ARG A 642 -4.85 16.78 -31.50
C ARG A 642 -6.35 16.75 -31.34
N GLY A 643 -6.99 17.65 -32.09
CA GLY A 643 -8.43 17.74 -32.20
C GLY A 643 -8.99 16.34 -32.38
N ILE A 644 -10.01 16.07 -31.59
CA ILE A 644 -10.95 14.97 -31.75
C ILE A 644 -11.29 14.89 -33.23
N ALA A 645 -10.62 14.01 -33.96
CA ALA A 645 -11.05 13.63 -35.29
C ALA A 645 -12.33 12.84 -35.07
N ARG A 646 -13.48 13.53 -35.12
CA ARG A 646 -14.78 12.91 -35.35
C ARG A 646 -14.66 12.14 -36.67
N ARG A 647 -14.46 10.82 -36.60
CA ARG A 647 -14.94 9.86 -37.58
C ARG A 647 -15.30 8.56 -36.89
#